data_AF-A0A3M2AHT6-F1
#
_entry.id   AF-A0A3M2AHT6-F1
#
_cell.length_a   1.000
_cell.length_b   1.000
_cell.length_c   1.000
_cell.angle_alpha   90.00
_cell.angle_beta   90.00
_cell.angle_gamma   90.00
#
_symmetry.space_group_name_H-M   'P 1'
#
loop_
_entity.id
_entity.type
_entity.pdbx_description
1 polymer ?
#
loop_
_entity_poly.entity_id
_entity_poly.type
_entity_poly.pdbx_seq_one_letter_code
_entity_poly.pdbx_strand_id
1 'polypeptide(L)'
;MRPSPPIGAVAAALFVLAAGVTGAAGGLPPEPAQACAALAVLAAATAALGGSRAGLLFAAVLLGAARAPGPAAAGGPDRPVRLRGHLQAVHREAGGGWEGRLDRLRRTDGRPLDRPGRTLAFRTVQGRPPAGDLELAGLLVSDRDGSFLDRAVWSVSAPGRLGFLAALRNAVRRGLDRRLPPAEAGLGRALLLGERTGLPPERGRTWRALGLLHLLAISGLHLWLWDRILRRLLPARLAGLRLAGLVGVAALAGGRPPVVRALAAVLVRSAADHRGRRLAPASLWATALWAELVLIPARPAGLGLVLSYSATAAILARPRRRPAVGPSGRAAAAFALSGRAFLGTAPWLHAATGTLQPASLLLSPPLGAILPLRLTLLLVLFLPGVGPAAAAALVHLGRAEDALFAWADRLPGTPLPLPLCSSIVLGLLCAALLAAGSVPPGRSRRALAATAAALGGLLAAGAAVPSPPRILALPVGHGSGILIAGERGSLLFDLGAARLAPREQIEGVLLPTLRRHRAHLPGLLAPSHEDHDHVAGLRAFAADRTCFRLRTAPGRERRLGGLDPWRVRCLGSRPVGPEDRNGRGQALEVLAPDGRRAVLLGDQEGWSLRELARRLEPGPIDLLLLPHHGLATDGLPELLDRLRPRLAWASCGAGDLPLPAAAHLARRGIPLRTTLAGELVWPEEP
;
A
#
# COMPACT_ATOMS: atom_id res chain seq x y z
N MET A 1 31.26 -16.93 -32.19
CA MET A 1 29.93 -16.91 -31.55
C MET A 1 29.69 -15.55 -30.90
N ARG A 2 28.74 -14.75 -31.40
CA ARG A 2 28.39 -13.44 -30.82
C ARG A 2 27.81 -13.65 -29.41
N PRO A 3 28.20 -12.87 -28.38
CA PRO A 3 27.60 -12.99 -27.06
C PRO A 3 26.13 -12.58 -27.16
N SER A 4 25.22 -13.52 -26.90
CA SER A 4 23.79 -13.24 -26.76
C SER A 4 23.60 -12.15 -25.68
N PRO A 5 22.72 -11.15 -25.88
CA PRO A 5 22.42 -10.19 -24.82
C PRO A 5 21.93 -10.94 -23.57
N PRO A 6 22.11 -10.39 -22.35
CA PRO A 6 21.62 -11.06 -21.15
C PRO A 6 20.10 -11.07 -21.19
N ILE A 7 19.54 -12.20 -21.62
CA ILE A 7 18.11 -12.50 -21.78
C ILE A 7 17.31 -12.08 -20.53
N GLY A 8 17.91 -12.13 -19.33
CA GLY A 8 17.31 -11.66 -18.09
C GLY A 8 16.99 -10.15 -18.05
N ALA A 9 17.73 -9.29 -18.75
CA ALA A 9 17.56 -7.83 -18.73
C ALA A 9 16.37 -7.37 -19.54
N VAL A 10 16.24 -7.96 -20.72
CA VAL A 10 15.11 -7.69 -21.59
C VAL A 10 13.86 -8.35 -21.01
N ALA A 11 13.99 -9.54 -20.39
CA ALA A 11 12.94 -10.18 -19.61
C ALA A 11 12.42 -9.34 -18.43
N ALA A 12 13.33 -8.75 -17.65
CA ALA A 12 12.97 -7.87 -16.54
C ALA A 12 12.33 -6.57 -17.04
N ALA A 13 12.85 -5.98 -18.12
CA ALA A 13 12.29 -4.82 -18.79
C ALA A 13 10.87 -5.08 -19.31
N LEU A 14 10.64 -6.23 -19.95
CA LEU A 14 9.33 -6.61 -20.51
C LEU A 14 8.31 -6.98 -19.43
N PHE A 15 8.76 -7.59 -18.33
CA PHE A 15 7.92 -7.77 -17.14
C PHE A 15 7.51 -6.44 -16.55
N VAL A 16 8.46 -5.52 -16.36
CA VAL A 16 8.18 -4.15 -15.85
C VAL A 16 7.19 -3.41 -16.75
N LEU A 17 7.23 -3.66 -18.07
CA LEU A 17 6.38 -2.99 -19.06
C LEU A 17 4.96 -3.52 -19.15
N ALA A 18 4.79 -4.82 -19.44
CA ALA A 18 3.48 -5.45 -19.60
C ALA A 18 2.61 -5.35 -18.34
N ALA A 19 3.29 -5.17 -17.23
CA ALA A 19 2.70 -5.21 -15.93
C ALA A 19 2.43 -3.77 -15.41
N GLY A 20 3.14 -2.78 -15.95
CA GLY A 20 2.72 -1.37 -15.92
C GLY A 20 1.46 -1.08 -16.76
N VAL A 21 1.26 -1.81 -17.88
CA VAL A 21 0.03 -1.73 -18.69
C VAL A 21 -1.18 -2.33 -17.97
N THR A 22 -1.00 -3.45 -17.27
CA THR A 22 -2.09 -4.07 -16.48
C THR A 22 -2.33 -3.40 -15.13
N GLY A 23 -1.33 -2.76 -14.53
CA GLY A 23 -1.53 -1.86 -13.39
C GLY A 23 -2.29 -0.57 -13.76
N ALA A 24 -2.19 -0.10 -15.01
CA ALA A 24 -2.99 1.04 -15.51
C ALA A 24 -4.46 0.67 -15.73
N ALA A 25 -4.74 -0.58 -16.14
CA ALA A 25 -6.09 -1.12 -16.31
C ALA A 25 -6.93 -1.19 -15.03
N GLY A 26 -6.34 -0.90 -13.87
CA GLY A 26 -7.04 -0.80 -12.59
C GLY A 26 -7.71 0.55 -12.31
N GLY A 27 -7.84 1.45 -13.30
CA GLY A 27 -8.56 2.72 -13.09
C GLY A 27 -8.62 3.70 -14.27
N LEU A 28 -7.90 3.48 -15.36
CA LEU A 28 -8.17 4.11 -16.66
C LEU A 28 -7.98 3.04 -17.74
N PRO A 29 -8.89 2.89 -18.72
CA PRO A 29 -8.57 2.10 -19.91
C PRO A 29 -7.31 2.74 -20.52
N PRO A 30 -6.25 1.97 -20.82
CA PRO A 30 -5.18 2.54 -21.63
C PRO A 30 -5.84 3.05 -22.91
N GLU A 31 -5.66 4.33 -23.22
CA GLU A 31 -5.87 4.86 -24.56
C GLU A 31 -5.33 3.81 -25.56
N PRO A 32 -6.07 3.42 -26.60
CA PRO A 32 -5.65 2.36 -27.53
C PRO A 32 -4.23 2.54 -28.04
N ALA A 33 -3.80 3.80 -28.21
CA ALA A 33 -2.44 4.19 -28.56
C ALA A 33 -1.36 3.74 -27.57
N GLN A 34 -1.65 3.74 -26.25
CA GLN A 34 -0.72 3.33 -25.20
C GLN A 34 -0.56 1.81 -25.11
N ALA A 35 -1.65 1.07 -25.32
CA ALA A 35 -1.62 -0.39 -25.43
C ALA A 35 -0.84 -0.82 -26.70
N CYS A 36 -1.09 -0.16 -27.83
CA CYS A 36 -0.38 -0.39 -29.08
C CYS A 36 1.13 -0.04 -28.97
N ALA A 37 1.49 1.05 -28.29
CA ALA A 37 2.90 1.41 -28.07
C ALA A 37 3.62 0.37 -27.18
N ALA A 38 2.97 -0.10 -26.11
CA ALA A 38 3.53 -1.15 -25.27
C ALA A 38 3.68 -2.48 -26.03
N LEU A 39 2.67 -2.86 -26.83
CA LEU A 39 2.70 -4.05 -27.68
C LEU A 39 3.77 -3.94 -28.77
N ALA A 40 3.98 -2.78 -29.38
CA ALA A 40 5.03 -2.55 -30.37
C ALA A 40 6.44 -2.64 -29.76
N VAL A 41 6.64 -2.10 -28.55
CA VAL A 41 7.91 -2.23 -27.81
C VAL A 41 8.13 -3.68 -27.37
N LEU A 42 7.08 -4.37 -26.93
CA LEU A 42 7.12 -5.80 -26.61
C LEU A 42 7.50 -6.63 -27.84
N ALA A 43 6.86 -6.37 -28.99
CA ALA A 43 7.11 -7.03 -30.26
C ALA A 43 8.55 -6.81 -30.75
N ALA A 44 9.05 -5.56 -30.70
CA ALA A 44 10.42 -5.21 -31.07
C ALA A 44 11.46 -5.87 -30.15
N ALA A 45 11.18 -5.94 -28.84
CA ALA A 45 12.05 -6.62 -27.88
C ALA A 45 12.03 -8.14 -28.05
N THR A 46 10.89 -8.76 -28.37
CA THR A 46 10.81 -10.19 -28.70
C THR A 46 11.48 -10.55 -30.02
N ALA A 47 11.34 -9.70 -31.04
CA ALA A 47 12.03 -9.86 -32.32
C ALA A 47 13.56 -9.80 -32.15
N ALA A 48 14.05 -9.04 -31.16
CA ALA A 48 15.47 -8.97 -30.83
C ALA A 48 16.01 -10.18 -30.02
N LEU A 49 15.15 -11.07 -29.49
CA LEU A 49 15.53 -12.06 -28.47
C LEU A 49 15.67 -13.51 -28.95
N GLY A 50 14.92 -13.97 -29.97
CA GLY A 50 15.02 -15.31 -30.56
C GLY A 50 14.74 -16.53 -29.64
N GLY A 51 13.86 -17.44 -30.08
CA GLY A 51 13.74 -18.82 -29.57
C GLY A 51 12.77 -19.08 -28.40
N SER A 52 12.67 -20.37 -28.01
CA SER A 52 11.71 -20.95 -27.03
C SER A 52 11.72 -20.36 -25.62
N ARG A 53 12.73 -19.55 -25.28
CA ARG A 53 12.85 -18.84 -23.99
C ARG A 53 11.99 -17.57 -23.91
N ALA A 54 11.57 -17.01 -25.05
CA ALA A 54 10.64 -15.89 -25.11
C ALA A 54 9.21 -16.29 -24.70
N GLY A 55 8.78 -17.51 -25.02
CA GLY A 55 7.42 -18.02 -24.73
C GLY A 55 7.14 -18.24 -23.23
N LEU A 56 8.09 -18.79 -22.48
CA LEU A 56 7.98 -18.94 -21.02
C LEU A 56 7.93 -17.58 -20.29
N LEU A 57 8.63 -16.59 -20.86
CA LEU A 57 8.65 -15.22 -20.38
C LEU A 57 7.32 -14.50 -20.66
N PHE A 58 6.79 -14.68 -21.87
CA PHE A 58 5.47 -14.20 -22.27
C PHE A 58 4.36 -14.81 -21.40
N ALA A 59 4.43 -16.12 -21.08
CA ALA A 59 3.47 -16.79 -20.21
C ALA A 59 3.51 -16.28 -18.75
N ALA A 60 4.70 -16.05 -18.18
CA ALA A 60 4.84 -15.49 -16.84
C ALA A 60 4.33 -14.03 -16.75
N VAL A 61 4.52 -13.27 -17.82
CA VAL A 61 4.01 -11.90 -17.98
C VAL A 61 2.48 -11.89 -18.07
N LEU A 62 1.89 -12.74 -18.93
CA LEU A 62 0.43 -12.86 -19.05
C LEU A 62 -0.22 -13.35 -17.75
N LEU A 63 0.41 -14.29 -17.04
CA LEU A 63 -0.08 -14.79 -15.75
C LEU A 63 0.05 -13.77 -14.61
N GLY A 64 1.10 -12.94 -14.63
CA GLY A 64 1.25 -11.82 -13.68
C GLY A 64 0.26 -10.70 -13.96
N ALA A 65 0.05 -10.36 -15.23
CA ALA A 65 -0.94 -9.42 -15.73
C ALA A 65 -2.38 -9.85 -15.39
N ALA A 66 -2.72 -11.13 -15.58
CA ALA A 66 -4.02 -11.70 -15.24
C ALA A 66 -4.29 -11.77 -13.72
N ARG A 67 -3.29 -11.52 -12.87
CA ARG A 67 -3.38 -11.60 -11.40
C ARG A 67 -3.00 -10.29 -10.69
N ALA A 68 -2.73 -9.22 -11.44
CA ALA A 68 -2.49 -7.89 -10.88
C ALA A 68 -3.70 -7.47 -10.03
N PRO A 69 -3.50 -6.76 -8.90
CA PRO A 69 -4.63 -6.30 -8.10
C PRO A 69 -5.52 -5.41 -8.98
N GLY A 70 -6.79 -5.79 -9.12
CA GLY A 70 -7.83 -4.84 -9.48
C GLY A 70 -7.89 -3.72 -8.43
N PRO A 71 -8.48 -2.55 -8.75
CA PRO A 71 -8.69 -1.51 -7.77
C PRO A 71 -9.31 -2.13 -6.53
N ALA A 72 -8.75 -1.83 -5.36
CA ALA A 72 -9.43 -2.13 -4.12
C ALA A 72 -10.79 -1.44 -4.22
N ALA A 73 -11.84 -2.21 -4.47
CA ALA A 73 -13.18 -1.76 -4.19
C ALA A 73 -13.14 -1.29 -2.74
N ALA A 74 -13.55 -0.03 -2.52
CA ALA A 74 -13.77 0.51 -1.19
C ALA A 74 -14.94 -0.27 -0.56
N GLY A 75 -14.67 -1.50 -0.12
CA GLY A 75 -15.50 -2.15 0.87
C GLY A 75 -15.31 -1.39 2.17
N GLY A 76 -16.42 -1.11 2.87
CA GLY A 76 -16.40 -0.52 4.20
C GLY A 76 -15.51 -1.30 5.17
N PRO A 77 -15.31 -0.83 6.42
CA PRO A 77 -14.37 -1.45 7.33
C PRO A 77 -14.86 -2.83 7.76
N ASP A 78 -14.53 -3.82 6.95
CA ASP A 78 -14.44 -5.23 7.28
C ASP A 78 -13.62 -5.33 8.56
N ARG A 79 -14.27 -5.52 9.71
CA ARG A 79 -13.55 -5.70 10.96
C ARG A 79 -13.06 -7.15 11.02
N PRO A 80 -11.74 -7.40 10.96
CA PRO A 80 -11.24 -8.74 11.20
C PRO A 80 -11.55 -9.09 12.66
N VAL A 81 -12.43 -10.06 12.85
CA VAL A 81 -12.78 -10.58 14.16
C VAL A 81 -12.32 -12.02 14.26
N ARG A 82 -11.92 -12.42 15.47
CA ARG A 82 -11.72 -13.82 15.82
C ARG A 82 -12.75 -14.22 16.84
N LEU A 83 -13.51 -15.23 16.48
CA LEU A 83 -14.66 -15.71 17.22
C LEU A 83 -14.46 -17.19 17.48
N ARG A 84 -14.72 -17.62 18.71
CA ARG A 84 -14.89 -19.02 19.05
C ARG A 84 -16.39 -19.31 19.15
N GLY A 85 -16.86 -20.35 18.48
CA GLY A 85 -18.25 -20.77 18.52
C GLY A 85 -18.39 -22.25 18.20
N HIS A 86 -19.53 -22.82 18.54
CA HIS A 86 -19.82 -24.23 18.26
C HIS A 86 -20.67 -24.34 16.99
N LEU A 87 -20.26 -25.20 16.06
CA LEU A 87 -20.91 -25.35 14.76
C LEU A 87 -22.24 -26.12 14.88
N GLN A 88 -23.36 -25.50 14.48
CA GLN A 88 -24.69 -26.14 14.52
C GLN A 88 -25.08 -26.81 13.20
N ALA A 89 -24.93 -26.10 12.08
CA ALA A 89 -25.34 -26.57 10.76
C ALA A 89 -24.42 -26.01 9.68
N VAL A 90 -24.24 -26.77 8.60
CA VAL A 90 -23.38 -26.42 7.47
C VAL A 90 -24.01 -26.92 6.17
N HIS A 91 -24.11 -26.03 5.18
CA HIS A 91 -24.68 -26.31 3.86
C HIS A 91 -23.74 -25.81 2.77
N ARG A 92 -23.83 -26.40 1.58
CA ARG A 92 -22.98 -26.05 0.44
C ARG A 92 -23.64 -24.94 -0.37
N GLU A 93 -22.89 -23.88 -0.68
CA GLU A 93 -23.39 -22.73 -1.44
C GLU A 93 -23.28 -22.98 -2.95
N ALA A 94 -24.25 -22.48 -3.74
CA ALA A 94 -24.31 -22.68 -5.19
C ALA A 94 -23.10 -22.10 -5.96
N GLY A 95 -22.43 -21.09 -5.40
CA GLY A 95 -21.22 -20.46 -5.95
C GLY A 95 -19.89 -21.13 -5.57
N GLY A 96 -19.93 -22.24 -4.83
CA GLY A 96 -18.74 -22.92 -4.31
C GLY A 96 -18.27 -22.36 -2.96
N GLY A 97 -18.34 -23.19 -1.92
CA GLY A 97 -18.06 -22.81 -0.54
C GLY A 97 -19.00 -23.51 0.44
N TRP A 98 -18.89 -23.15 1.71
CA TRP A 98 -19.76 -23.63 2.78
C TRP A 98 -20.30 -22.46 3.58
N GLU A 99 -21.61 -22.47 3.81
CA GLU A 99 -22.29 -21.57 4.74
C GLU A 99 -22.67 -22.35 5.98
N GLY A 100 -22.49 -21.76 7.16
CA GLY A 100 -22.83 -22.41 8.41
C GLY A 100 -23.25 -21.44 9.50
N ARG A 101 -23.79 -21.98 10.60
CA ARG A 101 -24.18 -21.19 11.78
C ARG A 101 -23.42 -21.65 13.01
N LEU A 102 -22.98 -20.67 13.79
CA LEU A 102 -22.26 -20.84 15.04
C LEU A 102 -23.12 -20.35 16.21
N ASP A 103 -23.12 -21.09 17.32
CA ASP A 103 -23.65 -20.63 18.60
C ASP A 103 -22.51 -20.44 19.63
N ARG A 104 -22.87 -20.11 20.87
CA ARG A 104 -21.92 -19.97 22.01
C ARG A 104 -20.72 -19.07 21.69
N LEU A 105 -20.98 -17.97 20.97
CA LEU A 105 -19.97 -17.08 20.43
C LEU A 105 -19.20 -16.36 21.54
N ARG A 106 -17.88 -16.44 21.50
CA ARG A 106 -16.95 -15.69 22.36
C ARG A 106 -15.86 -15.07 21.50
N ARG A 107 -15.51 -13.80 21.72
CA ARG A 107 -14.29 -13.26 21.12
C ARG A 107 -13.07 -13.89 21.80
N THR A 108 -12.01 -14.14 21.05
CA THR A 108 -10.75 -14.65 21.59
C THR A 108 -10.02 -13.69 22.53
N ASP A 109 -10.42 -12.41 22.58
CA ASP A 109 -9.93 -11.41 23.55
C ASP A 109 -10.72 -11.40 24.87
N GLY A 110 -11.66 -12.34 25.06
CA GLY A 110 -12.42 -12.51 26.30
C GLY A 110 -13.58 -11.53 26.47
N ARG A 111 -13.78 -10.57 25.55
CA ARG A 111 -14.94 -9.67 25.60
C ARG A 111 -16.17 -10.36 25.00
N PRO A 112 -17.34 -10.31 25.64
CA PRO A 112 -18.57 -10.77 25.01
C PRO A 112 -18.82 -9.94 23.73
N LEU A 113 -19.35 -10.57 22.67
CA LEU A 113 -20.04 -9.78 21.66
C LEU A 113 -21.30 -9.23 22.33
N ASP A 114 -21.56 -7.93 22.17
CA ASP A 114 -22.79 -7.30 22.63
C ASP A 114 -23.99 -7.94 21.91
N ARG A 115 -24.55 -8.99 22.52
CA ARG A 115 -25.92 -9.53 22.43
C ARG A 115 -25.91 -11.00 22.92
N PRO A 116 -26.38 -11.30 24.14
CA PRO A 116 -26.56 -12.68 24.59
C PRO A 116 -27.64 -13.37 23.74
N GLY A 117 -27.35 -14.59 23.27
CA GLY A 117 -28.36 -15.52 22.72
C GLY A 117 -28.55 -15.59 21.20
N ARG A 118 -27.65 -15.08 20.35
CA ARG A 118 -27.79 -15.21 18.87
C ARG A 118 -26.73 -16.09 18.23
N THR A 119 -27.17 -16.90 17.26
CA THR A 119 -26.32 -17.61 16.29
C THR A 119 -25.72 -16.63 15.29
N LEU A 120 -24.49 -16.85 14.83
CA LEU A 120 -23.85 -16.07 13.77
C LEU A 120 -23.66 -16.94 12.53
N ALA A 121 -24.15 -16.47 11.38
CA ALA A 121 -23.88 -17.10 10.10
C ALA A 121 -22.43 -16.79 9.65
N PHE A 122 -21.80 -17.75 8.98
CA PHE A 122 -20.49 -17.54 8.37
C PHE A 122 -20.45 -18.16 6.97
N ARG A 123 -19.64 -17.56 6.10
CA ARG A 123 -19.29 -18.12 4.80
C ARG A 123 -17.81 -18.42 4.74
N THR A 124 -17.47 -19.63 4.33
CA THR A 124 -16.08 -20.05 4.15
C THR A 124 -15.88 -20.67 2.78
N VAL A 125 -14.74 -20.34 2.18
CA VAL A 125 -14.24 -21.00 0.97
C VAL A 125 -13.24 -22.12 1.30
N GLN A 126 -12.93 -22.33 2.59
CA GLN A 126 -12.18 -23.51 3.00
C GLN A 126 -13.00 -24.78 2.78
N GLY A 127 -12.39 -25.94 2.95
CA GLY A 127 -13.11 -27.22 2.97
C GLY A 127 -14.21 -27.26 4.04
N ARG A 128 -15.04 -28.31 3.99
CA ARG A 128 -16.18 -28.50 4.91
C ARG A 128 -15.72 -28.31 6.37
N PRO A 129 -16.31 -27.38 7.13
CA PRO A 129 -15.96 -27.19 8.54
C PRO A 129 -16.18 -28.47 9.34
N PRO A 130 -15.24 -28.87 10.21
CA PRO A 130 -15.42 -30.02 11.08
C PRO A 130 -16.46 -29.70 12.16
N ALA A 131 -17.20 -30.72 12.59
CA ALA A 131 -18.15 -30.58 13.68
C ALA A 131 -17.42 -30.24 15.00
N GLY A 132 -18.03 -29.39 15.84
CA GLY A 132 -17.50 -29.02 17.16
C GLY A 132 -17.12 -27.54 17.30
N ASP A 133 -16.25 -27.27 18.27
CA ASP A 133 -15.76 -25.92 18.59
C ASP A 133 -14.76 -25.42 17.54
N LEU A 134 -15.12 -24.31 16.89
CA LEU A 134 -14.31 -23.65 15.87
C LEU A 134 -13.86 -22.28 16.38
N GLU A 135 -12.59 -21.97 16.16
CA GLU A 135 -12.13 -20.57 16.14
C GLU A 135 -12.15 -20.10 14.69
N LEU A 136 -12.98 -19.12 14.38
CA LEU A 136 -13.06 -18.52 13.05
C LEU A 136 -12.47 -17.11 13.07
N ALA A 137 -11.56 -16.86 12.13
CA ALA A 137 -11.08 -15.54 11.78
C ALA A 137 -11.73 -15.11 10.48
N GLY A 138 -12.48 -14.02 10.48
CA GLY A 138 -13.15 -13.55 9.27
C GLY A 138 -13.47 -12.07 9.36
N LEU A 139 -14.11 -11.56 8.31
CA LEU A 139 -14.54 -10.18 8.24
C LEU A 139 -15.98 -10.14 8.75
N LEU A 140 -16.21 -9.43 9.86
CA LEU A 140 -17.57 -9.22 10.34
C LEU A 140 -18.24 -8.21 9.44
N VAL A 141 -19.11 -8.69 8.56
CA VAL A 141 -19.94 -7.87 7.70
C VAL A 141 -21.28 -7.69 8.41
N SER A 142 -21.77 -6.45 8.44
CA SER A 142 -23.10 -6.14 8.96
C SER A 142 -23.92 -5.56 7.81
N ASP A 143 -25.05 -6.19 7.52
CA ASP A 143 -26.02 -5.75 6.51
C ASP A 143 -27.37 -5.41 7.18
N ARG A 144 -28.43 -5.24 6.38
CA ARG A 144 -29.77 -4.93 6.88
C ARG A 144 -30.45 -6.12 7.57
N ASP A 145 -29.99 -7.35 7.32
CA ASP A 145 -30.60 -8.59 7.80
C ASP A 145 -29.86 -9.20 9.01
N GLY A 146 -28.65 -8.71 9.31
CA GLY A 146 -27.90 -9.06 10.51
C GLY A 146 -26.39 -8.85 10.38
N SER A 147 -25.64 -9.51 11.25
CA SER A 147 -24.19 -9.62 11.13
C SER A 147 -23.83 -11.04 10.72
N PHE A 148 -22.91 -11.19 9.78
CA PHE A 148 -22.36 -12.48 9.39
C PHE A 148 -20.85 -12.39 9.19
N LEU A 149 -20.18 -13.53 9.32
CA LEU A 149 -18.74 -13.63 9.17
C LEU A 149 -18.40 -14.03 7.73
N ASP A 150 -17.99 -13.06 6.92
CA ASP A 150 -17.55 -13.31 5.56
C ASP A 150 -16.07 -13.73 5.53
N ARG A 151 -15.71 -14.52 4.51
CA ARG A 151 -14.35 -15.05 4.30
C ARG A 151 -13.79 -15.74 5.54
N ALA A 152 -14.65 -16.41 6.30
CA ALA A 152 -14.29 -17.05 7.55
C ALA A 152 -13.24 -18.15 7.31
N VAL A 153 -12.15 -18.08 8.05
CA VAL A 153 -11.09 -19.08 8.13
C VAL A 153 -11.25 -19.78 9.48
N TRP A 154 -11.67 -21.04 9.46
CA TRP A 154 -11.82 -21.83 10.66
C TRP A 154 -10.50 -22.52 11.04
N SER A 155 -10.27 -22.63 12.34
CA SER A 155 -9.23 -23.45 12.95
C SER A 155 -9.84 -24.23 14.10
N VAL A 156 -9.46 -25.50 14.21
CA VAL A 156 -9.96 -26.38 15.27
C VAL A 156 -9.32 -25.96 16.59
N SER A 157 -10.14 -25.65 17.59
CA SER A 157 -9.69 -25.38 18.96
C SER A 157 -9.49 -26.70 19.72
N ALA A 158 -8.52 -27.51 19.30
CA ALA A 158 -8.07 -28.70 20.05
C ALA A 158 -6.58 -29.00 19.75
N PRO A 159 -5.80 -29.52 20.72
CA PRO A 159 -4.34 -29.63 20.63
C PRO A 159 -3.93 -30.79 19.71
N GLY A 160 -3.98 -30.57 18.40
CA GLY A 160 -3.36 -31.46 17.42
C GLY A 160 -1.84 -31.28 17.35
N ARG A 161 -1.13 -32.20 16.70
CA ARG A 161 0.34 -32.27 16.50
C ARG A 161 1.03 -30.98 15.99
N LEU A 162 0.27 -29.95 15.59
CA LEU A 162 0.70 -28.57 15.38
C LEU A 162 1.07 -27.81 16.68
N GLY A 163 0.75 -28.38 17.85
CA GLY A 163 1.04 -27.83 19.17
C GLY A 163 2.53 -27.63 19.44
N PHE A 164 3.41 -28.47 18.89
CA PHE A 164 4.86 -28.28 19.05
C PHE A 164 5.35 -27.01 18.35
N LEU A 165 4.96 -26.77 17.09
CA LEU A 165 5.36 -25.56 16.37
C LEU A 165 4.78 -24.30 17.01
N ALA A 166 3.51 -24.36 17.45
CA ALA A 166 2.88 -23.26 18.18
C ALA A 166 3.57 -23.00 19.53
N ALA A 167 3.90 -24.06 20.27
CA ALA A 167 4.61 -23.97 21.55
C ALA A 167 6.03 -23.43 21.36
N LEU A 168 6.77 -23.91 20.35
CA LEU A 168 8.11 -23.44 20.01
C LEU A 168 8.08 -21.96 19.58
N ARG A 169 7.13 -21.57 18.73
CA ARG A 169 6.93 -20.19 18.31
C ARG A 169 6.60 -19.29 19.50
N ASN A 170 5.74 -19.73 20.43
CA ASN A 170 5.43 -19.01 21.66
C ASN A 170 6.62 -18.97 22.63
N ALA A 171 7.45 -20.02 22.69
CA ALA A 171 8.67 -20.06 23.51
C ALA A 171 9.71 -19.07 22.99
N VAL A 172 9.93 -19.02 21.67
CA VAL A 172 10.79 -18.01 21.02
C VAL A 172 10.24 -16.61 21.30
N ARG A 173 8.92 -16.39 21.16
CA ARG A 173 8.28 -15.09 21.45
C ARG A 173 8.57 -14.64 22.89
N ARG A 174 8.22 -15.46 23.88
CA ARG A 174 8.49 -15.17 25.30
C ARG A 174 9.98 -14.98 25.59
N GLY A 175 10.83 -15.75 24.92
CA GLY A 175 12.27 -15.67 25.09
C GLY A 175 12.87 -14.36 24.60
N LEU A 176 12.34 -13.83 23.49
CA LEU A 176 12.68 -12.49 22.98
C LEU A 176 12.19 -11.40 23.94
N ASP A 177 10.93 -11.49 24.38
CA ASP A 177 10.29 -10.47 25.23
C ASP A 177 10.95 -10.31 26.59
N ARG A 178 11.47 -11.40 27.15
CA ARG A 178 12.16 -11.40 28.45
C ARG A 178 13.58 -10.85 28.35
N ARG A 179 14.22 -10.92 27.19
CA ARG A 179 15.66 -10.62 27.03
C ARG A 179 15.93 -9.33 26.27
N LEU A 180 14.94 -8.80 25.55
CA LEU A 180 15.09 -7.62 24.70
C LEU A 180 14.04 -6.56 25.07
N PRO A 181 14.38 -5.26 24.92
CA PRO A 181 13.38 -4.19 24.99
C PRO A 181 12.25 -4.39 23.96
N PRO A 182 11.05 -3.83 24.18
CA PRO A 182 9.87 -4.08 23.33
C PRO A 182 10.11 -3.88 21.83
N ALA A 183 10.86 -2.84 21.47
CA ALA A 183 11.13 -2.50 20.08
C ALA A 183 12.06 -3.52 19.38
N GLU A 184 13.09 -4.01 20.09
CA GLU A 184 14.01 -5.04 19.57
C GLU A 184 13.38 -6.44 19.62
N ALA A 185 12.58 -6.75 20.65
CA ALA A 185 11.79 -7.96 20.71
C ALA A 185 10.80 -8.03 19.53
N GLY A 186 10.11 -6.93 19.22
CA GLY A 186 9.23 -6.80 18.06
C GLY A 186 9.94 -7.08 16.74
N LEU A 187 11.15 -6.54 16.57
CA LEU A 187 11.97 -6.74 15.37
C LEU A 187 12.52 -8.17 15.28
N GLY A 188 12.96 -8.76 16.40
CA GLY A 188 13.35 -10.17 16.48
C GLY A 188 12.21 -11.11 16.12
N ARG A 189 10.99 -10.85 16.62
CA ARG A 189 9.78 -11.60 16.25
C ARG A 189 9.47 -11.46 14.75
N ALA A 190 9.69 -10.29 14.16
CA ALA A 190 9.50 -10.09 12.72
C ALA A 190 10.50 -10.88 11.87
N LEU A 191 11.77 -10.89 12.26
CA LEU A 191 12.87 -11.52 11.50
C LEU A 191 12.95 -13.04 11.70
N LEU A 192 12.56 -13.56 12.87
CA LEU A 192 12.58 -15.00 13.17
C LEU A 192 11.24 -15.69 12.92
N LEU A 193 10.12 -15.07 13.33
CA LEU A 193 8.78 -15.67 13.32
C LEU A 193 7.88 -15.07 12.24
N GLY A 194 8.31 -14.02 11.56
CA GLY A 194 7.46 -13.28 10.63
C GLY A 194 6.39 -12.46 11.35
N GLU A 195 6.44 -12.25 12.66
CA GLU A 195 5.40 -11.51 13.37
C GLU A 195 5.68 -10.01 13.37
N ARG A 196 4.78 -9.20 12.78
CA ARG A 196 4.93 -7.73 12.74
C ARG A 196 4.18 -6.99 13.84
N THR A 197 3.34 -7.69 14.60
CA THR A 197 2.40 -7.12 15.59
C THR A 197 3.08 -6.55 16.84
N GLY A 198 4.41 -6.68 16.98
CA GLY A 198 5.19 -6.11 18.08
C GLY A 198 6.14 -4.98 17.67
N LEU A 199 6.20 -4.62 16.39
CA LEU A 199 7.06 -3.51 15.94
C LEU A 199 6.35 -2.18 16.28
N PRO A 200 7.03 -1.21 16.94
CA PRO A 200 6.46 0.11 17.15
C PRO A 200 5.95 0.70 15.83
N PRO A 201 4.73 1.29 15.80
CA PRO A 201 4.14 1.82 14.57
C PRO A 201 5.07 2.83 13.88
N GLU A 202 5.77 3.66 14.65
CA GLU A 202 6.73 4.65 14.15
C GLU A 202 7.88 4.02 13.38
N ARG A 203 8.58 3.03 13.97
CA ARG A 203 9.64 2.28 13.27
C ARG A 203 9.10 1.62 12.00
N GLY A 204 7.92 1.01 12.05
CA GLY A 204 7.29 0.41 10.86
C GLY A 204 7.03 1.41 9.74
N ARG A 205 6.68 2.66 10.09
CA ARG A 205 6.48 3.77 9.14
C ARG A 205 7.80 4.20 8.51
N THR A 206 8.86 4.41 9.29
CA THR A 206 10.17 4.83 8.76
C THR A 206 10.73 3.78 7.79
N TRP A 207 10.60 2.49 8.11
CA TRP A 207 11.02 1.42 7.20
C TRP A 207 10.22 1.41 5.89
N ARG A 208 8.95 1.81 5.91
CA ARG A 208 8.13 1.98 4.70
C ARG A 208 8.57 3.19 3.89
N ALA A 209 8.74 4.34 4.55
CA ALA A 209 9.16 5.59 3.93
C ALA A 209 10.51 5.46 3.19
N LEU A 210 11.45 4.74 3.81
CA LEU A 210 12.78 4.49 3.26
C LEU A 210 12.83 3.34 2.24
N GLY A 211 11.71 2.63 2.01
CA GLY A 211 11.65 1.50 1.07
C GLY A 211 12.31 0.21 1.57
N LEU A 212 12.50 0.08 2.89
CA LEU A 212 13.25 -1.00 3.55
C LEU A 212 12.37 -2.16 4.06
N LEU A 213 11.04 -2.10 3.89
CA LEU A 213 10.12 -3.16 4.35
C LEU A 213 10.47 -4.57 3.84
N HIS A 214 11.15 -4.66 2.69
CA HIS A 214 11.59 -5.93 2.11
C HIS A 214 12.70 -6.61 2.94
N LEU A 215 13.45 -5.87 3.76
CA LEU A 215 14.42 -6.40 4.72
C LEU A 215 13.76 -6.90 6.01
N LEU A 216 12.63 -6.31 6.40
CA LEU A 216 11.82 -6.72 7.56
C LEU A 216 10.99 -7.99 7.28
N ALA A 217 10.70 -8.26 6.01
CA ALA A 217 10.10 -9.52 5.61
C ALA A 217 11.15 -10.63 5.62
N ILE A 218 10.81 -11.80 6.20
CA ILE A 218 11.63 -13.00 6.07
C ILE A 218 11.81 -13.27 4.58
N SER A 219 13.04 -13.09 4.10
CA SER A 219 13.41 -13.04 2.69
C SER A 219 14.26 -14.24 2.28
N GLY A 220 14.57 -14.35 0.99
CA GLY A 220 15.50 -15.38 0.49
C GLY A 220 16.89 -15.33 1.13
N LEU A 221 17.33 -14.15 1.60
CA LEU A 221 18.59 -14.02 2.33
C LEU A 221 18.55 -14.71 3.70
N HIS A 222 17.39 -14.69 4.38
CA HIS A 222 17.21 -15.37 5.66
C HIS A 222 17.33 -16.89 5.46
N LEU A 223 16.56 -17.45 4.52
CA LEU A 223 16.61 -18.90 4.23
C LEU A 223 17.95 -19.34 3.67
N TRP A 224 18.64 -18.50 2.89
CA TRP A 224 20.00 -18.78 2.46
C TRP A 224 20.99 -18.82 3.62
N LEU A 225 20.86 -17.91 4.60
CA LEU A 225 21.70 -17.91 5.79
C LEU A 225 21.48 -19.19 6.61
N TRP A 226 20.21 -19.56 6.84
CA TRP A 226 19.85 -20.82 7.50
C TRP A 226 20.41 -22.03 6.76
N ASP A 227 20.27 -22.09 5.45
CA ASP A 227 20.84 -23.15 4.61
C ASP A 227 22.37 -23.25 4.82
N ARG A 228 23.07 -22.10 4.84
CA ARG A 228 24.53 -22.06 5.04
C ARG A 228 24.95 -22.48 6.44
N ILE A 229 24.23 -22.06 7.49
CA ILE A 229 24.49 -22.48 8.87
C ILE A 229 24.29 -23.99 8.99
N LEU A 230 23.16 -24.52 8.51
CA LEU A 230 22.86 -25.94 8.57
C LEU A 230 23.87 -26.79 7.79
N ARG A 231 24.39 -26.31 6.64
CA ARG A 231 25.47 -27.00 5.91
C ARG A 231 26.80 -27.06 6.64
N ARG A 232 27.08 -26.10 7.53
CA ARG A 232 28.29 -26.11 8.36
C ARG A 232 28.13 -27.01 9.58
N LEU A 233 26.94 -27.05 10.16
CA LEU A 233 26.65 -27.84 11.37
C LEU A 233 26.33 -29.30 11.06
N LEU A 234 25.69 -29.59 9.93
CA LEU A 234 25.27 -30.93 9.55
C LEU A 234 26.18 -31.49 8.44
N PRO A 235 26.76 -32.69 8.60
CA PRO A 235 27.52 -33.36 7.54
C PRO A 235 26.60 -33.71 6.36
N ALA A 236 27.19 -33.87 5.16
CA ALA A 236 26.45 -34.10 3.91
C ALA A 236 25.49 -35.31 3.97
N ARG A 237 25.84 -36.36 4.74
CA ARG A 237 25.00 -37.54 4.99
C ARG A 237 23.65 -37.22 5.66
N LEU A 238 23.55 -36.08 6.35
CA LEU A 238 22.33 -35.60 7.01
C LEU A 238 21.58 -34.55 6.18
N ALA A 239 21.74 -34.57 4.85
CA ALA A 239 21.08 -33.62 3.95
C ALA A 239 19.54 -33.61 4.10
N GLY A 240 18.93 -34.76 4.43
CA GLY A 240 17.49 -34.85 4.74
C GLY A 240 17.08 -34.01 5.95
N LEU A 241 17.86 -34.06 7.04
CA LEU A 241 17.63 -33.26 8.25
C LEU A 241 17.79 -31.76 7.98
N ARG A 242 18.74 -31.38 7.11
CA ARG A 242 18.87 -29.98 6.65
C ARG A 242 17.59 -29.50 5.96
N LEU A 243 17.05 -30.29 5.02
CA LEU A 243 15.83 -29.93 4.31
C LEU A 243 14.62 -29.85 5.25
N ALA A 244 14.50 -30.83 6.16
CA ALA A 244 13.47 -30.82 7.19
C ALA A 244 13.58 -29.57 8.10
N GLY A 245 14.80 -29.19 8.49
CA GLY A 245 15.06 -27.97 9.26
C GLY A 245 14.64 -26.69 8.53
N LEU A 246 14.91 -26.58 7.23
CA LEU A 246 14.49 -25.43 6.41
C LEU A 246 12.96 -25.35 6.28
N VAL A 247 12.29 -26.49 6.11
CA VAL A 247 10.82 -26.56 6.12
C VAL A 247 10.29 -26.17 7.51
N GLY A 248 10.93 -26.62 8.59
CA GLY A 248 10.60 -26.23 9.96
C GLY A 248 10.71 -24.73 10.20
N VAL A 249 11.80 -24.09 9.75
CA VAL A 249 11.97 -22.63 9.82
C VAL A 249 10.88 -21.91 9.01
N ALA A 250 10.54 -22.42 7.82
CA ALA A 250 9.48 -21.84 7.00
C ALA A 250 8.09 -21.96 7.66
N ALA A 251 7.83 -23.08 8.34
CA ALA A 251 6.61 -23.30 9.11
C ALA A 251 6.56 -22.39 10.35
N LEU A 252 7.68 -22.22 11.08
CA LEU A 252 7.78 -21.30 12.22
C LEU A 252 7.54 -19.83 11.81
N ALA A 253 7.98 -19.47 10.61
CA ALA A 253 7.72 -18.17 9.98
C ALA A 253 6.25 -17.97 9.51
N GLY A 254 5.40 -18.99 9.67
CA GLY A 254 3.98 -18.96 9.33
C GLY A 254 3.68 -19.11 7.84
N GLY A 255 4.59 -19.70 7.05
CA GLY A 255 4.32 -20.03 5.65
C GLY A 255 3.99 -18.82 4.75
N ARG A 256 4.51 -17.64 5.07
CA ARG A 256 4.24 -16.41 4.31
C ARG A 256 4.74 -16.52 2.86
N PRO A 257 4.12 -15.84 1.88
CA PRO A 257 4.50 -15.95 0.47
C PRO A 257 6.00 -15.78 0.19
N PRO A 258 6.70 -14.75 0.73
CA PRO A 258 8.15 -14.59 0.52
C PRO A 258 8.99 -15.76 1.04
N VAL A 259 8.51 -16.45 2.08
CA VAL A 259 9.18 -17.61 2.69
C VAL A 259 8.97 -18.85 1.84
N VAL A 260 7.74 -19.09 1.38
CA VAL A 260 7.40 -20.20 0.46
C VAL A 260 8.22 -20.09 -0.81
N ARG A 261 8.31 -18.89 -1.39
CA ARG A 261 9.12 -18.59 -2.56
C ARG A 261 10.59 -18.94 -2.38
N ALA A 262 11.17 -18.48 -1.28
CA ALA A 262 12.57 -18.72 -0.95
C ALA A 262 12.84 -20.20 -0.67
N LEU A 263 11.93 -20.87 0.03
CA LEU A 263 12.01 -22.31 0.29
C LEU A 263 11.95 -23.09 -1.02
N ALA A 264 11.02 -22.79 -1.92
CA ALA A 264 10.92 -23.43 -3.23
C ALA A 264 12.24 -23.32 -4.01
N ALA A 265 12.83 -22.12 -4.06
CA ALA A 265 14.13 -21.92 -4.71
C ALA A 265 15.25 -22.77 -4.05
N VAL A 266 15.31 -22.85 -2.72
CA VAL A 266 16.34 -23.65 -2.03
C VAL A 266 16.12 -25.16 -2.24
N LEU A 267 14.88 -25.63 -2.23
CA LEU A 267 14.52 -27.03 -2.46
C LEU A 267 14.86 -27.46 -3.89
N VAL A 268 14.44 -26.67 -4.89
CA VAL A 268 14.72 -26.94 -6.32
C VAL A 268 16.23 -26.95 -6.58
N ARG A 269 16.98 -25.98 -6.04
CA ARG A 269 18.44 -25.96 -6.14
C ARG A 269 19.06 -27.21 -5.50
N SER A 270 18.65 -27.55 -4.28
CA SER A 270 19.17 -28.72 -3.57
C SER A 270 18.90 -30.03 -4.32
N ALA A 271 17.71 -30.16 -4.90
CA ALA A 271 17.31 -31.32 -5.68
C ALA A 271 18.08 -31.44 -7.00
N ALA A 272 18.50 -30.32 -7.60
CA ALA A 272 19.37 -30.31 -8.76
C ALA A 272 20.82 -30.66 -8.39
N ASP A 273 21.34 -30.04 -7.33
CA ASP A 273 22.70 -30.31 -6.82
C ASP A 273 22.87 -31.80 -6.48
N HIS A 274 21.86 -32.42 -5.84
CA HIS A 274 21.89 -33.86 -5.52
C HIS A 274 21.92 -34.75 -6.77
N ARG A 275 21.33 -34.30 -7.88
CA ARG A 275 21.38 -35.00 -9.18
C ARG A 275 22.62 -34.63 -10.00
N GLY A 276 23.59 -33.92 -9.42
CA GLY A 276 24.78 -33.42 -10.13
C GLY A 276 24.47 -32.37 -11.21
N ARG A 277 23.27 -31.79 -11.21
CA ARG A 277 22.81 -30.83 -12.22
C ARG A 277 22.98 -29.40 -11.73
N ARG A 278 23.55 -28.54 -12.58
CA ARG A 278 23.58 -27.09 -12.34
C ARG A 278 22.40 -26.42 -13.03
N LEU A 279 21.49 -25.85 -12.24
CA LEU A 279 20.38 -25.05 -12.78
C LEU A 279 20.83 -23.64 -13.13
N ALA A 280 20.39 -23.15 -14.29
CA ALA A 280 20.52 -21.75 -14.62
C ALA A 280 19.70 -20.91 -13.62
N PRO A 281 20.20 -19.74 -13.16
CA PRO A 281 19.47 -18.88 -12.22
C PRO A 281 18.07 -18.49 -12.69
N ALA A 282 17.88 -18.31 -14.00
CA ALA A 282 16.58 -18.02 -14.60
C ALA A 282 15.59 -19.20 -14.47
N SER A 283 16.06 -20.44 -14.65
CA SER A 283 15.24 -21.65 -14.46
C SER A 283 14.85 -21.81 -12.99
N LEU A 284 15.75 -21.49 -12.07
CA LEU A 284 15.45 -21.50 -10.64
C LEU A 284 14.38 -20.46 -10.27
N TRP A 285 14.51 -19.25 -10.80
CA TRP A 285 13.54 -18.17 -10.62
C TRP A 285 12.16 -18.54 -11.17
N ALA A 286 12.10 -19.12 -12.38
CA ALA A 286 10.85 -19.54 -13.00
C ALA A 286 10.19 -20.70 -12.24
N THR A 287 10.97 -21.69 -11.80
CA THR A 287 10.43 -22.81 -11.02
C THR A 287 9.89 -22.35 -9.67
N ALA A 288 10.56 -21.40 -9.02
CA ALA A 288 10.06 -20.78 -7.80
C ALA A 288 8.74 -20.02 -8.03
N LEU A 289 8.57 -19.37 -9.19
CA LEU A 289 7.30 -18.74 -9.61
C LEU A 289 6.18 -19.76 -9.66
N TRP A 290 6.38 -20.82 -10.43
CA TRP A 290 5.39 -21.88 -10.57
C TRP A 290 5.03 -22.51 -9.24
N ALA A 291 6.03 -22.82 -8.41
CA ALA A 291 5.79 -23.38 -7.08
C ALA A 291 4.94 -22.43 -6.22
N GLU A 292 5.25 -21.13 -6.18
CA GLU A 292 4.46 -20.17 -5.40
C GLU A 292 3.04 -20.00 -5.94
N LEU A 293 2.86 -19.95 -7.26
CA LEU A 293 1.54 -19.82 -7.90
C LEU A 293 0.65 -21.05 -7.73
N VAL A 294 1.24 -22.23 -7.54
CA VAL A 294 0.52 -23.50 -7.29
C VAL A 294 0.23 -23.67 -5.80
N LEU A 295 1.19 -23.36 -4.93
CA LEU A 295 1.09 -23.58 -3.49
C LEU A 295 0.27 -22.50 -2.77
N ILE A 296 0.15 -21.30 -3.35
CA ILE A 296 -0.58 -20.17 -2.76
C ILE A 296 -1.80 -19.85 -3.63
N PRO A 297 -3.04 -20.00 -3.11
CA PRO A 297 -4.27 -19.75 -3.86
C PRO A 297 -4.34 -18.35 -4.48
N ALA A 298 -4.94 -18.24 -5.67
CA ALA A 298 -4.87 -17.09 -6.59
C ALA A 298 -5.61 -15.80 -6.18
N ARG A 299 -6.03 -15.63 -4.92
CA ARG A 299 -6.56 -14.32 -4.47
C ARG A 299 -5.47 -13.26 -4.64
N PRO A 300 -5.83 -12.05 -5.11
CA PRO A 300 -5.07 -11.32 -6.12
C PRO A 300 -3.61 -11.31 -5.73
N ALA A 301 -2.76 -11.80 -6.62
CA ALA A 301 -1.33 -11.93 -6.38
C ALA A 301 -0.81 -10.63 -5.78
N GLY A 302 -0.53 -10.66 -4.47
CA GLY A 302 -0.31 -9.43 -3.73
C GLY A 302 0.88 -8.68 -4.31
N LEU A 303 0.88 -7.35 -4.18
CA LEU A 303 1.97 -6.47 -4.61
C LEU A 303 3.37 -7.03 -4.23
N GLY A 304 3.49 -7.77 -3.13
CA GLY A 304 4.72 -8.47 -2.73
C GLY A 304 5.25 -9.50 -3.73
N LEU A 305 4.38 -10.26 -4.43
CA LEU A 305 4.78 -11.19 -5.49
C LEU A 305 5.45 -10.40 -6.62
N VAL A 306 4.71 -9.44 -7.17
CA VAL A 306 5.14 -8.59 -8.27
C VAL A 306 6.47 -7.90 -7.96
N LEU A 307 6.58 -7.25 -6.80
CA LEU A 307 7.81 -6.59 -6.38
C LEU A 307 8.98 -7.56 -6.26
N SER A 308 8.77 -8.75 -5.69
CA SER A 308 9.82 -9.75 -5.50
C SER A 308 10.31 -10.34 -6.82
N TYR A 309 9.41 -10.74 -7.73
CA TYR A 309 9.78 -11.31 -9.04
C TYR A 309 10.42 -10.25 -9.94
N SER A 310 9.93 -9.00 -9.92
CA SER A 310 10.54 -7.89 -10.67
C SER A 310 11.95 -7.57 -10.20
N ALA A 311 12.15 -7.40 -8.89
CA ALA A 311 13.47 -7.11 -8.32
C ALA A 311 14.48 -8.20 -8.69
N THR A 312 14.09 -9.47 -8.52
CA THR A 312 14.97 -10.62 -8.80
C THR A 312 15.23 -10.78 -10.30
N ALA A 313 14.25 -10.55 -11.17
CA ALA A 313 14.47 -10.53 -12.62
C ALA A 313 15.46 -9.43 -13.02
N ALA A 314 15.28 -8.21 -12.50
CA ALA A 314 16.16 -7.08 -12.75
C ALA A 314 17.59 -7.31 -12.21
N ILE A 315 17.75 -8.09 -11.15
CA ILE A 315 19.07 -8.54 -10.67
C ILE A 315 19.69 -9.57 -11.64
N LEU A 316 18.93 -10.60 -12.03
CA LEU A 316 19.40 -11.69 -12.90
C LEU A 316 19.79 -11.25 -14.30
N ALA A 317 19.18 -10.17 -14.75
CA ALA A 317 19.48 -9.42 -15.95
C ALA A 317 20.91 -8.89 -16.09
N ARG A 318 21.68 -8.82 -15.00
CA ARG A 318 23.04 -8.27 -15.06
C ARG A 318 23.93 -9.08 -16.02
N PRO A 319 24.80 -8.43 -16.80
CA PRO A 319 25.73 -9.12 -17.67
C PRO A 319 26.71 -9.94 -16.84
N ARG A 320 27.17 -11.08 -17.38
CA ARG A 320 28.21 -11.89 -16.75
C ARG A 320 29.51 -11.09 -16.73
N ARG A 321 29.86 -10.55 -15.57
CA ARG A 321 31.13 -9.86 -15.32
C ARG A 321 32.02 -10.71 -14.42
N ARG A 322 33.34 -10.45 -14.46
CA ARG A 322 34.28 -11.05 -13.52
C ARG A 322 33.80 -10.79 -12.08
N PRO A 323 33.94 -11.77 -11.17
CA PRO A 323 33.57 -11.59 -9.78
C PRO A 323 34.30 -10.36 -9.21
N ALA A 324 33.59 -9.56 -8.44
CA ALA A 324 34.16 -8.38 -7.85
C ALA A 324 35.24 -8.77 -6.82
N VAL A 325 36.45 -8.24 -6.99
CA VAL A 325 37.60 -8.49 -6.11
C VAL A 325 37.80 -7.28 -5.20
N GLY A 326 38.23 -7.52 -3.96
CA GLY A 326 38.46 -6.48 -2.95
C GLY A 326 37.17 -5.91 -2.32
N PRO A 327 37.31 -5.14 -1.23
CA PRO A 327 36.17 -4.56 -0.50
C PRO A 327 35.39 -3.53 -1.35
N SER A 328 36.09 -2.65 -2.06
CA SER A 328 35.49 -1.63 -2.93
C SER A 328 34.68 -2.23 -4.09
N GLY A 329 35.24 -3.25 -4.75
CA GLY A 329 34.54 -3.97 -5.81
C GLY A 329 33.26 -4.67 -5.31
N ARG A 330 33.31 -5.30 -4.14
CA ARG A 330 32.14 -5.93 -3.51
C ARG A 330 31.06 -4.92 -3.14
N ALA A 331 31.46 -3.76 -2.58
CA ALA A 331 30.54 -2.68 -2.29
C ALA A 331 29.86 -2.15 -3.57
N ALA A 332 30.63 -1.86 -4.62
CA ALA A 332 30.10 -1.44 -5.92
C ALA A 332 29.12 -2.47 -6.50
N ALA A 333 29.42 -3.76 -6.38
CA ALA A 333 28.51 -4.83 -6.80
C ALA A 333 27.20 -4.85 -5.98
N ALA A 334 27.25 -4.58 -4.67
CA ALA A 334 26.07 -4.52 -3.82
C ALA A 334 25.16 -3.31 -4.15
N PHE A 335 25.74 -2.14 -4.35
CA PHE A 335 25.01 -0.95 -4.82
C PHE A 335 24.43 -1.15 -6.22
N ALA A 336 25.18 -1.78 -7.13
CA ALA A 336 24.66 -2.12 -8.46
C ALA A 336 23.47 -3.08 -8.39
N LEU A 337 23.48 -4.06 -7.47
CA LEU A 337 22.33 -4.94 -7.24
C LEU A 337 21.12 -4.20 -6.66
N SER A 338 21.36 -3.29 -5.70
CA SER A 338 20.32 -2.41 -5.13
C SER A 338 19.68 -1.53 -6.21
N GLY A 339 20.49 -0.88 -7.05
CA GLY A 339 20.02 -0.07 -8.18
C GLY A 339 19.16 -0.84 -9.16
N ARG A 340 19.54 -2.07 -9.48
CA ARG A 340 18.75 -2.92 -10.38
C ARG A 340 17.46 -3.39 -9.73
N ALA A 341 17.47 -3.76 -8.45
CA ALA A 341 16.27 -4.09 -7.72
C ALA A 341 15.29 -2.91 -7.69
N PHE A 342 15.79 -1.70 -7.37
CA PHE A 342 15.02 -0.46 -7.37
C PHE A 342 14.37 -0.19 -8.73
N LEU A 343 15.12 -0.23 -9.83
CA LEU A 343 14.58 -0.06 -11.19
C LEU A 343 13.54 -1.13 -11.53
N GLY A 344 13.73 -2.36 -11.06
CA GLY A 344 12.75 -3.44 -11.24
C GLY A 344 11.45 -3.19 -10.47
N THR A 345 11.49 -2.52 -9.32
CA THR A 345 10.32 -2.31 -8.44
C THR A 345 9.69 -0.92 -8.57
N ALA A 346 10.42 0.08 -9.05
CA ALA A 346 9.98 1.47 -9.05
C ALA A 346 8.64 1.69 -9.78
N PRO A 347 8.40 1.13 -10.98
CA PRO A 347 7.13 1.33 -11.70
C PRO A 347 5.94 0.77 -10.93
N TRP A 348 6.16 -0.29 -10.15
CA TRP A 348 5.14 -0.94 -9.35
C TRP A 348 4.82 -0.22 -8.06
N LEU A 349 5.85 0.25 -7.36
CA LEU A 349 5.67 1.07 -6.17
C LEU A 349 5.00 2.38 -6.55
N HIS A 350 5.42 2.99 -7.66
CA HIS A 350 4.74 4.14 -8.22
C HIS A 350 3.28 3.83 -8.61
N ALA A 351 3.04 2.71 -9.29
CA ALA A 351 1.69 2.29 -9.68
C ALA A 351 0.77 1.98 -8.49
N ALA A 352 1.32 1.57 -7.35
CA ALA A 352 0.56 1.22 -6.15
C ALA A 352 0.36 2.43 -5.22
N THR A 353 1.39 3.26 -5.02
CA THR A 353 1.39 4.28 -3.96
C THR A 353 1.65 5.70 -4.45
N GLY A 354 1.96 5.90 -5.74
CA GLY A 354 2.32 7.21 -6.29
C GLY A 354 3.62 7.80 -5.75
N THR A 355 4.46 6.97 -5.14
CA THR A 355 5.72 7.39 -4.53
C THR A 355 6.87 6.47 -4.93
N LEU A 356 8.08 7.02 -4.95
CA LEU A 356 9.33 6.25 -4.99
C LEU A 356 10.10 6.42 -3.69
N GLN A 357 10.87 5.40 -3.28
CA GLN A 357 11.70 5.45 -2.07
C GLN A 357 13.20 5.34 -2.45
N PRO A 358 13.80 6.41 -3.01
CA PRO A 358 15.19 6.39 -3.48
C PRO A 358 16.21 6.09 -2.37
N ALA A 359 15.90 6.39 -1.11
CA ALA A 359 16.77 6.04 0.03
C ALA A 359 17.10 4.54 0.09
N SER A 360 16.22 3.67 -0.41
CA SER A 360 16.48 2.23 -0.51
C SER A 360 17.74 1.90 -1.32
N LEU A 361 18.12 2.74 -2.30
CA LEU A 361 19.34 2.57 -3.09
C LEU A 361 20.59 2.60 -2.20
N LEU A 362 20.62 3.56 -1.28
CA LEU A 362 21.75 3.83 -0.40
C LEU A 362 21.75 2.92 0.83
N LEU A 363 20.58 2.67 1.39
CA LEU A 363 20.43 1.98 2.67
C LEU A 363 20.35 0.45 2.55
N SER A 364 19.85 -0.09 1.45
CA SER A 364 19.68 -1.55 1.34
C SER A 364 21.00 -2.33 1.36
N PRO A 365 22.09 -1.91 0.68
CA PRO A 365 23.38 -2.60 0.76
C PRO A 365 23.99 -2.70 2.17
N PRO A 366 24.18 -1.61 2.94
CA PRO A 366 24.75 -1.71 4.27
C PRO A 366 23.84 -2.48 5.24
N LEU A 367 22.53 -2.25 5.22
CA LEU A 367 21.58 -2.97 6.09
C LEU A 367 21.49 -4.46 5.72
N GLY A 368 21.55 -4.79 4.43
CA GLY A 368 21.63 -6.15 3.95
C GLY A 368 22.91 -6.87 4.40
N ALA A 369 24.02 -6.15 4.58
CA ALA A 369 25.26 -6.67 5.13
C ALA A 369 25.21 -6.84 6.67
N ILE A 370 24.46 -5.98 7.37
CA ILE A 370 24.21 -6.05 8.81
C ILE A 370 23.24 -7.19 9.18
N LEU A 371 22.26 -7.48 8.31
CA LEU A 371 21.22 -8.46 8.60
C LEU A 371 21.75 -9.85 9.02
N PRO A 372 22.77 -10.46 8.39
CA PRO A 372 23.38 -11.70 8.88
C PRO A 372 23.96 -11.61 10.30
N LEU A 373 24.59 -10.49 10.65
CA LEU A 373 25.08 -10.26 12.01
C LEU A 373 23.91 -10.24 12.99
N ARG A 374 22.85 -9.50 12.67
CA ARG A 374 21.64 -9.43 13.50
C ARG A 374 20.98 -10.78 13.70
N LEU A 375 20.81 -11.56 12.64
CA LEU A 375 20.24 -12.91 12.72
C LEU A 375 21.10 -13.84 13.58
N THR A 376 22.43 -13.69 13.51
CA THR A 376 23.37 -14.46 14.34
C THR A 376 23.27 -14.06 15.81
N LEU A 377 23.19 -12.76 16.11
CA LEU A 377 22.99 -12.27 17.49
C LEU A 377 21.64 -12.74 18.06
N LEU A 378 20.57 -12.72 17.27
CA LEU A 378 19.26 -13.25 17.66
C LEU A 378 19.28 -14.75 17.95
N LEU A 379 20.15 -15.51 17.29
CA LEU A 379 20.36 -16.94 17.57
C LEU A 379 21.13 -17.15 18.88
N VAL A 380 22.26 -16.46 19.05
CA VAL A 380 23.14 -16.60 20.22
C VAL A 380 22.47 -16.04 21.49
N LEU A 381 21.47 -15.17 21.35
CA LEU A 381 20.62 -14.68 22.45
C LEU A 381 20.05 -15.80 23.34
N PHE A 382 19.79 -16.98 22.75
CA PHE A 382 19.23 -18.14 23.46
C PHE A 382 20.29 -19.04 24.10
N LEU A 383 21.60 -18.78 23.88
CA LEU A 383 22.67 -19.54 24.48
C LEU A 383 22.96 -19.07 25.92
N PRO A 384 23.09 -19.98 26.90
CA PRO A 384 23.45 -19.63 28.26
C PRO A 384 24.84 -18.96 28.31
N GLY A 385 25.02 -18.00 29.22
CA GLY A 385 26.26 -17.22 29.38
C GLY A 385 26.45 -16.09 28.36
N VAL A 386 26.17 -16.34 27.08
CA VAL A 386 26.40 -15.37 25.98
C VAL A 386 25.18 -14.49 25.69
N GLY A 387 23.97 -14.92 26.10
CA GLY A 387 22.71 -14.23 25.85
C GLY A 387 22.67 -12.74 26.25
N PRO A 388 23.14 -12.35 27.46
CA PRO A 388 23.16 -10.94 27.86
C PRO A 388 24.03 -10.04 26.97
N ALA A 389 25.21 -10.53 26.57
CA ALA A 389 26.08 -9.80 25.65
C ALA A 389 25.45 -9.66 24.25
N ALA A 390 24.80 -10.72 23.76
CA ALA A 390 24.06 -10.68 22.50
C ALA A 390 22.86 -9.69 22.57
N ALA A 391 22.15 -9.65 23.70
CA ALA A 391 21.08 -8.69 23.94
C ALA A 391 21.61 -7.25 23.90
N ALA A 392 22.69 -6.95 24.63
CA ALA A 392 23.32 -5.63 24.62
C ALA A 392 23.76 -5.22 23.21
N ALA A 393 24.43 -6.12 22.47
CA ALA A 393 24.84 -5.88 21.10
C ALA A 393 23.66 -5.59 20.16
N LEU A 394 22.53 -6.30 20.31
CA LEU A 394 21.30 -6.05 19.55
C LEU A 394 20.73 -4.66 19.84
N VAL A 395 20.73 -4.21 21.10
CA VAL A 395 20.24 -2.88 21.46
C VAL A 395 21.16 -1.79 20.88
N HIS A 396 22.49 -1.93 20.98
CA HIS A 396 23.41 -0.98 20.37
C HIS A 396 23.27 -0.92 18.85
N LEU A 397 23.10 -2.08 18.21
CA LEU A 397 22.83 -2.15 16.78
C LEU A 397 21.51 -1.45 16.40
N GLY A 398 20.44 -1.69 17.17
CA GLY A 398 19.14 -1.04 16.95
C GLY A 398 19.22 0.48 17.10
N ARG A 399 19.98 1.00 18.07
CA ARG A 399 20.21 2.44 18.22
C ARG A 399 20.98 3.04 17.03
N ALA A 400 21.98 2.33 16.52
CA ALA A 400 22.73 2.77 15.34
C ALA A 400 21.84 2.79 14.08
N GLU A 401 20.98 1.80 13.91
CA GLU A 401 19.99 1.77 12.84
C GLU A 401 18.96 2.90 12.96
N ASP A 402 18.42 3.14 14.16
CA ASP A 402 17.47 4.24 14.40
C ASP A 402 18.11 5.61 14.10
N ALA A 403 19.36 5.83 14.50
CA ALA A 403 20.09 7.06 14.17
C ALA A 403 20.29 7.22 12.65
N LEU A 404 20.65 6.13 11.95
CA LEU A 404 20.77 6.12 10.50
C LEU A 404 19.43 6.42 9.81
N PHE A 405 18.33 5.85 10.31
CA PHE A 405 16.99 6.08 9.78
C PHE A 405 16.53 7.51 10.02
N ALA A 406 16.74 8.04 11.22
CA ALA A 406 16.41 9.43 11.55
C ALA A 406 17.22 10.42 10.70
N TRP A 407 18.48 10.11 10.38
CA TRP A 407 19.27 10.89 9.42
C TRP A 407 18.71 10.78 8.00
N ALA A 408 18.38 9.57 7.55
CA ALA A 408 17.87 9.34 6.20
C ALA A 408 16.49 9.96 5.95
N ASP A 409 15.62 9.99 6.97
CA ASP A 409 14.28 10.60 6.90
C ASP A 409 14.35 12.13 6.75
N ARG A 410 15.49 12.76 7.06
CA ARG A 410 15.75 14.20 6.80
C ARG A 410 16.18 14.48 5.36
N LEU A 411 16.50 13.45 4.58
CA LEU A 411 16.93 13.65 3.19
C LEU A 411 15.72 13.99 2.32
N PRO A 412 15.83 14.98 1.42
CA PRO A 412 14.75 15.31 0.51
C PRO A 412 14.37 14.09 -0.34
N GLY A 413 13.06 13.82 -0.47
CA GLY A 413 12.55 12.72 -1.30
C GLY A 413 12.39 11.37 -0.59
N THR A 414 12.09 11.34 0.71
CA THR A 414 11.83 10.11 1.48
C THR A 414 10.45 10.10 2.15
N PRO A 415 9.37 9.63 1.48
CA PRO A 415 9.31 9.18 0.09
C PRO A 415 9.21 10.34 -0.91
N LEU A 416 9.61 10.10 -2.16
CA LEU A 416 9.49 11.04 -3.27
C LEU A 416 8.10 10.87 -3.92
N PRO A 417 7.14 11.80 -3.71
CA PRO A 417 5.86 11.78 -4.40
C PRO A 417 6.06 12.10 -5.89
N LEU A 418 5.55 11.25 -6.78
CA LEU A 418 5.59 11.48 -8.23
C LEU A 418 4.19 11.35 -8.89
N PRO A 419 3.14 11.99 -8.36
CA PRO A 419 1.76 11.75 -8.83
C PRO A 419 1.51 12.08 -10.30
N LEU A 420 2.30 12.95 -10.93
CA LEU A 420 2.00 13.48 -12.27
C LEU A 420 2.42 12.57 -13.43
N CYS A 421 3.18 11.50 -13.17
CA CYS A 421 3.87 10.77 -14.23
C CYS A 421 3.19 9.45 -14.62
N SER A 422 3.27 9.09 -15.90
CA SER A 422 2.71 7.82 -16.38
C SER A 422 3.53 6.64 -15.86
N SER A 423 2.87 5.70 -15.18
CA SER A 423 3.53 4.49 -14.68
C SER A 423 4.08 3.60 -15.81
N ILE A 424 3.45 3.66 -16.99
CA ILE A 424 3.92 2.95 -18.20
C ILE A 424 5.21 3.58 -18.71
N VAL A 425 5.25 4.90 -18.84
CA VAL A 425 6.46 5.60 -19.32
C VAL A 425 7.60 5.46 -18.31
N LEU A 426 7.30 5.47 -17.00
CA LEU A 426 8.28 5.16 -15.96
C LEU A 426 8.78 3.71 -16.07
N GLY A 427 7.90 2.77 -16.40
CA GLY A 427 8.24 1.38 -16.72
C GLY A 427 9.19 1.27 -17.91
N LEU A 428 8.87 1.94 -19.02
CA LEU A 428 9.71 2.02 -20.22
C LEU A 428 11.09 2.59 -19.90
N LEU A 429 11.14 3.67 -19.10
CA LEU A 429 12.39 4.29 -18.69
C LEU A 429 13.25 3.32 -17.86
N CYS A 430 12.67 2.70 -16.83
CA CYS A 430 13.37 1.73 -15.98
C CYS A 430 13.89 0.54 -16.80
N ALA A 431 13.07 0.04 -17.73
CA ALA A 431 13.43 -0.99 -18.69
C ALA A 431 14.62 -0.59 -19.57
N ALA A 432 14.59 0.60 -20.17
CA ALA A 432 15.66 1.12 -21.01
C ALA A 432 16.97 1.29 -20.23
N LEU A 433 16.91 1.81 -19.00
CA LEU A 433 18.07 1.94 -18.11
C LEU A 433 18.67 0.58 -17.74
N LEU A 434 17.82 -0.40 -17.39
CA LEU A 434 18.25 -1.77 -17.11
C LEU A 434 18.91 -2.41 -18.35
N ALA A 435 18.33 -2.24 -19.53
CA ALA A 435 18.88 -2.76 -20.78
C ALA A 435 20.22 -2.10 -21.12
N ALA A 436 20.32 -0.76 -21.03
CA ALA A 436 21.54 0.00 -21.29
C ALA A 436 22.68 -0.42 -20.35
N GLY A 437 22.38 -0.68 -19.09
CA GLY A 437 23.36 -1.19 -18.11
C GLY A 437 23.76 -2.66 -18.32
N SER A 438 23.07 -3.38 -19.20
CA SER A 438 23.27 -4.81 -19.43
C SER A 438 23.92 -5.15 -20.77
N VAL A 439 23.97 -4.19 -21.70
CA VAL A 439 24.62 -4.32 -23.01
C VAL A 439 26.04 -3.74 -22.95
N PRO A 440 27.04 -4.33 -23.64
CA PRO A 440 28.38 -3.75 -23.72
C PRO A 440 28.38 -2.33 -24.34
N PRO A 441 29.40 -1.51 -24.05
CA PRO A 441 29.54 -0.20 -24.68
C PRO A 441 29.58 -0.33 -26.21
N GLY A 442 28.77 0.46 -26.92
CA GLY A 442 28.61 0.37 -28.37
C GLY A 442 27.39 1.15 -28.88
N ARG A 443 27.05 0.99 -30.17
CA ARG A 443 25.89 1.67 -30.80
C ARG A 443 24.58 1.33 -30.10
N SER A 444 24.35 0.05 -29.75
CA SER A 444 23.13 -0.39 -29.05
C SER A 444 22.98 0.22 -27.65
N ARG A 445 24.07 0.36 -26.87
CA ARG A 445 24.02 1.02 -25.55
C ARG A 445 23.73 2.52 -25.68
N ARG A 446 24.32 3.19 -26.69
CA ARG A 446 24.03 4.60 -26.97
C ARG A 446 22.58 4.80 -27.39
N ALA A 447 22.03 3.94 -28.24
CA ALA A 447 20.62 3.96 -28.62
C ALA A 447 19.71 3.79 -27.40
N LEU A 448 19.96 2.80 -26.54
CA LEU A 448 19.18 2.60 -25.30
C LEU A 448 19.28 3.77 -24.33
N ALA A 449 20.47 4.38 -24.20
CA ALA A 449 20.65 5.57 -23.38
C ALA A 449 19.89 6.78 -23.95
N ALA A 450 19.89 6.95 -25.28
CA ALA A 450 19.10 7.97 -25.96
C ALA A 450 17.59 7.72 -25.79
N THR A 451 17.13 6.47 -25.88
CA THR A 451 15.74 6.09 -25.57
C THR A 451 15.39 6.41 -24.12
N ALA A 452 16.26 6.09 -23.16
CA ALA A 452 16.05 6.45 -21.76
C ALA A 452 16.00 7.97 -21.56
N ALA A 453 16.86 8.73 -22.23
CA ALA A 453 16.81 10.20 -22.21
C ALA A 453 15.52 10.74 -22.80
N ALA A 454 15.06 10.21 -23.95
CA ALA A 454 13.81 10.60 -24.59
C ALA A 454 12.58 10.28 -23.70
N LEU A 455 12.55 9.10 -23.08
CA LEU A 455 11.51 8.72 -22.12
C LEU A 455 11.54 9.57 -20.86
N GLY A 456 12.73 9.92 -20.37
CA GLY A 456 12.90 10.88 -19.27
C GLY A 456 12.35 12.26 -19.64
N GLY A 457 12.62 12.72 -20.88
CA GLY A 457 12.04 13.93 -21.44
C GLY A 457 10.52 13.86 -21.54
N LEU A 458 9.96 12.73 -21.98
CA LEU A 458 8.51 12.51 -22.04
C LEU A 458 7.85 12.51 -20.65
N LEU A 459 8.52 11.94 -19.63
CA LEU A 459 8.03 12.02 -18.25
C LEU A 459 8.04 13.46 -17.74
N ALA A 460 9.12 14.20 -18.01
CA ALA A 460 9.22 15.61 -17.64
C ALA A 460 8.15 16.46 -18.34
N ALA A 461 7.96 16.25 -19.65
CA ALA A 461 6.92 16.92 -20.42
C ALA A 461 5.51 16.53 -19.95
N GLY A 462 5.26 15.25 -19.69
CA GLY A 462 3.98 14.75 -19.18
C GLY A 462 3.65 15.23 -17.77
N ALA A 463 4.66 15.56 -16.96
CA ALA A 463 4.49 16.22 -15.67
C ALA A 463 4.28 17.74 -15.80
N ALA A 464 4.62 18.32 -16.96
CA ALA A 464 4.37 19.72 -17.27
C ALA A 464 3.01 19.96 -17.94
N VAL A 465 2.32 18.91 -18.40
CA VAL A 465 0.95 19.03 -18.92
C VAL A 465 0.02 19.47 -17.79
N PRO A 466 -0.73 20.58 -17.94
CA PRO A 466 -1.69 21.04 -16.96
C PRO A 466 -2.74 19.97 -16.69
N SER A 467 -3.05 19.77 -15.42
CA SER A 467 -4.05 18.79 -15.02
C SER A 467 -5.43 19.40 -15.12
N PRO A 468 -6.42 18.63 -15.58
CA PRO A 468 -7.77 19.15 -15.71
C PRO A 468 -8.24 19.66 -14.33
N PRO A 469 -8.75 20.89 -14.25
CA PRO A 469 -9.16 21.46 -12.98
C PRO A 469 -10.37 20.72 -12.45
N ARG A 470 -10.30 20.23 -11.19
CA ARG A 470 -11.37 19.45 -10.54
C ARG A 470 -11.42 19.70 -9.03
N ILE A 471 -12.60 19.53 -8.45
CA ILE A 471 -12.82 19.36 -7.02
C ILE A 471 -13.01 17.88 -6.75
N LEU A 472 -12.19 17.31 -5.86
CA LEU A 472 -12.20 15.91 -5.49
C LEU A 472 -12.53 15.79 -4.01
N ALA A 473 -13.65 15.16 -3.66
CA ALA A 473 -13.94 14.84 -2.26
C ALA A 473 -13.36 13.45 -1.94
N LEU A 474 -12.41 13.42 -1.01
CA LEU A 474 -11.60 12.26 -0.69
C LEU A 474 -12.41 11.25 0.14
N PRO A 475 -12.34 9.94 -0.17
CA PRO A 475 -13.08 8.90 0.55
C PRO A 475 -12.41 8.56 1.90
N VAL A 476 -12.45 9.49 2.86
CA VAL A 476 -11.82 9.35 4.18
C VAL A 476 -12.74 8.72 5.25
N GLY A 477 -14.03 8.57 4.94
CA GLY A 477 -15.04 8.07 5.87
C GLY A 477 -15.60 9.17 6.76
N HIS A 478 -15.62 8.95 8.08
CA HIS A 478 -15.99 9.97 9.06
C HIS A 478 -14.80 10.92 9.30
N GLY A 479 -14.99 12.21 8.99
CA GLY A 479 -13.96 13.23 8.83
C GLY A 479 -14.07 13.92 7.46
N SER A 480 -13.19 14.85 7.11
CA SER A 480 -13.29 15.63 5.86
C SER A 480 -11.97 15.69 5.11
N GLY A 481 -12.02 15.69 3.77
CA GLY A 481 -10.88 15.99 2.92
C GLY A 481 -11.29 16.30 1.50
N ILE A 482 -10.98 17.51 1.03
CA ILE A 482 -11.35 17.99 -0.31
C ILE A 482 -10.10 18.54 -0.99
N LEU A 483 -9.78 18.01 -2.17
CA LEU A 483 -8.75 18.56 -3.03
C LEU A 483 -9.39 19.43 -4.12
N ILE A 484 -9.03 20.71 -4.15
CA ILE A 484 -9.31 21.60 -5.28
C ILE A 484 -8.05 21.62 -6.15
N ALA A 485 -8.06 20.83 -7.23
CA ALA A 485 -7.00 20.77 -8.21
C ALA A 485 -7.22 21.86 -9.28
N GLY A 486 -6.29 22.81 -9.38
CA GLY A 486 -6.18 23.73 -10.50
C GLY A 486 -5.07 23.32 -11.47
N GLU A 487 -4.91 24.09 -12.54
CA GLU A 487 -3.95 23.81 -13.63
C GLU A 487 -2.49 23.88 -13.18
N ARG A 488 -2.18 24.79 -12.24
CA ARG A 488 -0.81 25.10 -11.80
C ARG A 488 -0.58 24.89 -10.30
N GLY A 489 -1.62 24.53 -9.57
CA GLY A 489 -1.58 24.43 -8.12
C GLY A 489 -2.77 23.67 -7.59
N SER A 490 -2.71 23.27 -6.33
CA SER A 490 -3.83 22.62 -5.66
C SER A 490 -3.98 23.14 -4.25
N LEU A 491 -5.23 23.20 -3.81
CA LEU A 491 -5.62 23.52 -2.45
C LEU A 491 -6.21 22.27 -1.80
N LEU A 492 -5.81 22.01 -0.56
CA LEU A 492 -6.40 20.96 0.26
C LEU A 492 -7.25 21.61 1.34
N PHE A 493 -8.57 21.46 1.22
CA PHE A 493 -9.55 21.91 2.20
C PHE A 493 -9.91 20.71 3.09
N ASP A 494 -9.43 20.76 4.33
CA ASP A 494 -9.39 19.62 5.25
C ASP A 494 -8.61 18.39 4.73
N LEU A 495 -8.12 17.61 5.68
CA LEU A 495 -7.67 16.23 5.51
C LEU A 495 -7.62 15.60 6.91
N GLY A 496 -8.70 14.91 7.26
CA GLY A 496 -8.83 14.22 8.52
C GLY A 496 -9.80 13.05 8.43
N ALA A 497 -9.61 12.09 9.33
CA ALA A 497 -10.43 10.89 9.43
C ALA A 497 -10.36 10.37 10.86
N ALA A 498 -11.50 9.99 11.43
CA ALA A 498 -11.54 9.45 12.78
C ALA A 498 -10.85 8.07 12.90
N ARG A 499 -10.79 7.30 11.80
CA ARG A 499 -10.34 5.90 11.81
C ARG A 499 -9.02 5.64 11.08
N LEU A 500 -8.51 6.62 10.34
CA LEU A 500 -7.23 6.49 9.61
C LEU A 500 -6.16 7.32 10.30
N ALA A 501 -4.96 6.76 10.45
CA ALA A 501 -3.83 7.54 10.94
C ALA A 501 -3.48 8.66 9.94
N PRO A 502 -2.97 9.83 10.38
CA PRO A 502 -2.68 10.96 9.49
C PRO A 502 -1.82 10.62 8.26
N ARG A 503 -0.78 9.81 8.45
CA ARG A 503 0.09 9.37 7.35
C ARG A 503 -0.60 8.39 6.40
N GLU A 504 -1.56 7.61 6.88
CA GLU A 504 -2.38 6.72 6.05
C GLU A 504 -3.40 7.50 5.21
N GLN A 505 -3.93 8.61 5.73
CA GLN A 505 -4.72 9.55 4.93
C GLN A 505 -3.88 10.14 3.79
N ILE A 506 -2.58 10.41 4.03
CA ILE A 506 -1.68 10.91 2.99
C ILE A 506 -1.29 9.80 1.99
N GLU A 507 -0.71 8.70 2.46
CA GLU A 507 -0.14 7.64 1.62
C GLU A 507 -1.21 6.76 0.96
N GLY A 508 -2.37 6.58 1.61
CA GLY A 508 -3.45 5.69 1.17
C GLY A 508 -4.60 6.39 0.46
N VAL A 509 -4.79 7.70 0.67
CA VAL A 509 -5.89 8.46 0.07
C VAL A 509 -5.37 9.61 -0.79
N LEU A 510 -4.70 10.61 -0.20
CA LEU A 510 -4.27 11.82 -0.92
C LEU A 510 -3.32 11.52 -2.09
N LEU A 511 -2.17 10.87 -1.84
CA LEU A 511 -1.16 10.64 -2.89
C LEU A 511 -1.69 9.76 -4.03
N PRO A 512 -2.46 8.68 -3.78
CA PRO A 512 -3.12 7.94 -4.85
C PRO A 512 -4.13 8.78 -5.66
N THR A 513 -4.92 9.63 -5.01
CA THR A 513 -5.87 10.56 -5.67
C THR A 513 -5.14 11.59 -6.53
N LEU A 514 -4.09 12.24 -5.99
CA LEU A 514 -3.24 13.16 -6.75
C LEU A 514 -2.70 12.48 -8.01
N ARG A 515 -2.30 11.21 -7.91
CA ARG A 515 -1.81 10.47 -9.07
C ARG A 515 -2.90 10.16 -10.09
N ARG A 516 -4.04 9.66 -9.63
CA ARG A 516 -5.17 9.27 -10.50
C ARG A 516 -5.66 10.44 -11.34
N HIS A 517 -5.75 11.62 -10.72
CA HIS A 517 -6.23 12.85 -11.36
C HIS A 517 -5.10 13.74 -11.87
N ARG A 518 -3.86 13.26 -11.78
CA ARG A 518 -2.64 14.00 -12.09
C ARG A 518 -2.60 15.36 -11.37
N ALA A 519 -3.22 15.53 -10.21
CA ALA A 519 -3.23 16.82 -9.52
C ALA A 519 -1.88 17.16 -8.89
N HIS A 520 -1.59 18.46 -8.80
CA HIS A 520 -0.38 18.98 -8.18
C HIS A 520 -0.38 18.71 -6.68
N LEU A 521 0.81 18.60 -6.09
CA LEU A 521 0.93 18.56 -4.63
C LEU A 521 0.34 19.85 -4.03
N PRO A 522 -0.53 19.76 -3.02
CA PRO A 522 -1.13 20.94 -2.41
C PRO A 522 -0.09 21.90 -1.83
N GLY A 523 -0.06 23.12 -2.35
CA GLY A 523 0.73 24.22 -1.78
C GLY A 523 -0.07 25.06 -0.78
N LEU A 524 -1.40 25.03 -0.89
CA LEU A 524 -2.33 25.76 -0.04
C LEU A 524 -3.10 24.76 0.83
N LEU A 525 -3.13 24.98 2.15
CA LEU A 525 -3.90 24.16 3.09
C LEU A 525 -4.95 25.05 3.75
N ALA A 526 -6.22 24.75 3.57
CA ALA A 526 -7.32 25.50 4.16
C ALA A 526 -8.09 24.61 5.15
N PRO A 527 -7.68 24.53 6.43
CA PRO A 527 -8.47 23.82 7.43
C PRO A 527 -9.81 24.53 7.63
N SER A 528 -10.92 23.81 7.68
CA SER A 528 -12.21 24.38 8.04
C SER A 528 -12.19 24.79 9.51
N HIS A 529 -11.74 23.94 10.43
CA HIS A 529 -11.55 24.22 11.86
C HIS A 529 -10.39 23.38 12.43
N GLU A 530 -10.19 23.29 13.75
CA GLU A 530 -8.98 22.66 14.35
C GLU A 530 -9.18 21.23 14.85
N ASP A 531 -10.34 20.63 14.61
CA ASP A 531 -10.65 19.30 15.12
C ASP A 531 -9.88 18.22 14.39
N HIS A 532 -9.62 17.13 15.10
CA HIS A 532 -8.67 16.11 14.68
C HIS A 532 -9.07 15.44 13.36
N ASP A 533 -10.35 15.17 13.15
CA ASP A 533 -10.95 14.60 11.95
C ASP A 533 -11.05 15.58 10.76
N HIS A 534 -10.51 16.80 10.90
CA HIS A 534 -10.33 17.77 9.82
C HIS A 534 -8.86 18.11 9.55
N VAL A 535 -8.00 18.20 10.57
CA VAL A 535 -6.64 18.73 10.41
C VAL A 535 -5.51 17.74 10.63
N ALA A 536 -5.77 16.54 11.15
CA ALA A 536 -4.68 15.64 11.52
C ALA A 536 -3.80 15.26 10.32
N GLY A 537 -4.42 14.92 9.18
CA GLY A 537 -3.72 14.69 7.92
C GLY A 537 -3.07 15.95 7.35
N LEU A 538 -3.70 17.12 7.46
CA LEU A 538 -3.10 18.41 7.06
C LEU A 538 -1.80 18.70 7.82
N ARG A 539 -1.81 18.55 9.15
CA ARG A 539 -0.64 18.77 10.01
C ARG A 539 0.49 17.80 9.65
N ALA A 540 0.16 16.52 9.46
CA ALA A 540 1.14 15.53 9.03
C ALA A 540 1.68 15.80 7.61
N PHE A 541 0.85 16.34 6.71
CA PHE A 541 1.27 16.68 5.36
C PHE A 541 2.22 17.89 5.34
N ALA A 542 1.95 18.89 6.17
CA ALA A 542 2.72 20.12 6.30
C ALA A 542 4.02 19.95 7.11
N ALA A 543 4.14 18.92 7.95
CA ALA A 543 5.30 18.73 8.83
C ALA A 543 6.66 18.78 8.10
N ASP A 544 6.70 18.18 6.91
CA ASP A 544 7.93 18.04 6.11
C ASP A 544 7.87 18.86 4.81
N ARG A 545 6.95 19.82 4.70
CA ARG A 545 6.68 20.56 3.45
C ARG A 545 6.41 22.02 3.71
N THR A 546 6.96 22.86 2.85
CA THR A 546 6.60 24.28 2.81
C THR A 546 5.20 24.41 2.19
N CYS A 547 4.19 24.53 3.04
CA CYS A 547 2.81 24.76 2.65
C CYS A 547 2.30 26.07 3.26
N PHE A 548 1.49 26.82 2.52
CA PHE A 548 0.83 28.01 3.05
C PHE A 548 -0.50 27.62 3.70
N ARG A 549 -0.59 27.76 5.03
CA ARG A 549 -1.82 27.50 5.77
C ARG A 549 -2.73 28.73 5.72
N LEU A 550 -3.86 28.60 5.04
CA LEU A 550 -4.86 29.63 4.90
C LEU A 550 -5.76 29.68 6.14
N ARG A 551 -5.84 30.86 6.76
CA ARG A 551 -6.81 31.14 7.82
C ARG A 551 -7.46 32.50 7.57
N THR A 552 -8.77 32.52 7.49
CA THR A 552 -9.56 33.74 7.33
C THR A 552 -10.17 34.13 8.67
N ALA A 553 -10.01 35.40 9.08
CA ALA A 553 -10.56 35.88 10.34
C ALA A 553 -12.10 35.84 10.34
N PRO A 554 -12.74 35.63 11.50
CA PRO A 554 -14.21 35.63 11.61
C PRO A 554 -14.85 36.85 10.97
N GLY A 555 -15.86 36.63 10.13
CA GLY A 555 -16.58 37.72 9.44
C GLY A 555 -15.82 38.36 8.28
N ARG A 556 -14.57 37.96 8.00
CA ARG A 556 -13.79 38.42 6.85
C ARG A 556 -13.90 37.44 5.70
N GLU A 557 -13.56 37.93 4.51
CA GLU A 557 -13.42 37.11 3.31
C GLU A 557 -12.04 37.33 2.67
N ARG A 558 -11.55 36.31 1.98
CA ARG A 558 -10.30 36.37 1.23
C ARG A 558 -10.44 35.67 -0.10
N ARG A 559 -10.04 36.34 -1.18
CA ARG A 559 -9.92 35.71 -2.52
C ARG A 559 -8.57 35.02 -2.64
N LEU A 560 -8.57 33.82 -3.21
CA LEU A 560 -7.37 33.02 -3.41
C LEU A 560 -6.96 33.07 -4.89
N GLY A 561 -5.66 33.22 -5.15
CA GLY A 561 -5.07 33.11 -6.48
C GLY A 561 -4.26 31.81 -6.63
N GLY A 562 -3.80 31.51 -7.85
CA GLY A 562 -2.96 30.34 -8.13
C GLY A 562 -3.70 29.00 -8.22
N LEU A 563 -5.04 29.04 -8.31
CA LEU A 563 -5.91 27.89 -8.49
C LEU A 563 -6.65 27.93 -9.83
N ASP A 564 -6.06 28.58 -10.84
CA ASP A 564 -6.70 28.72 -12.16
C ASP A 564 -7.21 27.38 -12.69
N PRO A 565 -8.42 27.35 -13.26
CA PRO A 565 -9.25 28.49 -13.59
C PRO A 565 -10.30 28.79 -12.49
N TRP A 566 -10.12 28.22 -11.28
CA TRP A 566 -11.04 28.39 -10.16
C TRP A 566 -10.90 29.77 -9.53
N ARG A 567 -12.05 30.45 -9.36
CA ARG A 567 -12.14 31.63 -8.49
C ARG A 567 -12.61 31.18 -7.13
N VAL A 568 -11.72 31.20 -6.14
CA VAL A 568 -12.02 30.72 -4.78
C VAL A 568 -12.12 31.88 -3.80
N ARG A 569 -13.23 31.93 -3.05
CA ARG A 569 -13.43 32.80 -1.89
C ARG A 569 -13.40 31.95 -0.63
N CYS A 570 -12.57 32.34 0.32
CA CYS A 570 -12.57 31.79 1.66
C CYS A 570 -13.33 32.74 2.59
N LEU A 571 -14.29 32.21 3.32
CA LEU A 571 -15.19 32.95 4.21
C LEU A 571 -14.94 32.47 5.64
N GLY A 572 -14.44 33.36 6.51
CA GLY A 572 -14.33 33.05 7.94
C GLY A 572 -15.69 33.15 8.61
N SER A 573 -16.14 32.07 9.24
CA SER A 573 -17.41 32.03 9.97
C SER A 573 -17.33 32.89 11.23
N ARG A 574 -18.48 33.48 11.60
CA ARG A 574 -18.61 34.11 12.91
C ARG A 574 -19.10 33.05 13.90
N PRO A 575 -18.44 32.89 15.06
CA PRO A 575 -18.96 32.06 16.15
C PRO A 575 -19.97 32.84 17.00
N VAL A 576 -20.88 32.12 17.67
CA VAL A 576 -21.82 32.71 18.64
C VAL A 576 -21.11 33.17 19.92
N GLY A 577 -20.03 32.48 20.28
CA GLY A 577 -19.25 32.76 21.49
C GLY A 577 -17.89 32.06 21.48
N PRO A 578 -17.10 32.18 22.56
CA PRO A 578 -15.77 31.59 22.63
C PRO A 578 -15.74 30.05 22.64
N GLU A 579 -16.82 29.44 23.13
CA GLU A 579 -17.04 27.98 23.22
C GLU A 579 -17.38 27.34 21.86
N ASP A 580 -17.86 28.13 20.90
CA ASP A 580 -18.32 27.67 19.58
C ASP A 580 -17.13 27.41 18.64
N ARG A 581 -16.51 26.24 18.83
CA ARG A 581 -15.33 25.79 18.05
C ARG A 581 -15.66 25.60 16.58
N ASN A 582 -16.84 25.05 16.29
CA ASN A 582 -17.34 24.83 14.94
C ASN A 582 -17.57 26.16 14.22
N GLY A 583 -18.22 27.12 14.88
CA GLY A 583 -18.45 28.47 14.34
C GLY A 583 -17.20 29.33 14.15
N ARG A 584 -16.03 28.91 14.64
CA ARG A 584 -14.71 29.53 14.37
C ARG A 584 -14.04 29.00 13.10
N GLY A 585 -14.79 28.28 12.28
CA GLY A 585 -14.27 27.70 11.06
C GLY A 585 -14.25 28.64 9.84
N GLN A 586 -14.00 28.05 8.68
CA GLN A 586 -14.06 28.73 7.39
C GLN A 586 -14.71 27.84 6.32
N ALA A 587 -15.46 28.48 5.43
CA ALA A 587 -16.08 27.87 4.27
C ALA A 587 -15.38 28.35 2.98
N LEU A 588 -15.46 27.54 1.93
CA LEU A 588 -14.99 27.91 0.58
C LEU A 588 -16.17 28.02 -0.38
N GLU A 589 -16.19 29.09 -1.16
CA GLU A 589 -17.01 29.19 -2.37
C GLU A 589 -16.08 29.13 -3.58
N VAL A 590 -16.36 28.20 -4.49
CA VAL A 590 -15.57 27.93 -5.69
C VAL A 590 -16.44 28.20 -6.91
N LEU A 591 -15.99 29.10 -7.78
CA LEU A 591 -16.64 29.43 -9.04
C LEU A 591 -15.80 28.93 -10.21
N ALA A 592 -16.43 28.12 -11.06
CA ALA A 592 -15.90 27.63 -12.32
C ALA A 592 -15.99 28.71 -13.42
N PRO A 593 -15.18 28.63 -14.48
CA PRO A 593 -15.23 29.58 -15.61
C PRO A 593 -16.56 29.55 -16.37
N ASP A 594 -17.21 28.40 -16.42
CA ASP A 594 -18.51 28.20 -17.07
C ASP A 594 -19.71 28.62 -16.20
N GLY A 595 -19.44 29.30 -15.08
CA GLY A 595 -20.46 29.80 -14.16
C GLY A 595 -20.92 28.80 -13.11
N ARG A 596 -20.45 27.54 -13.16
CA ARG A 596 -20.79 26.54 -12.16
C ARG A 596 -20.23 26.88 -10.78
N ARG A 597 -20.98 26.59 -9.72
CA ARG A 597 -20.64 26.98 -8.34
C ARG A 597 -20.64 25.79 -7.39
N ALA A 598 -19.62 25.73 -6.55
CA ALA A 598 -19.50 24.77 -5.46
C ALA A 598 -19.27 25.48 -4.12
N VAL A 599 -19.92 25.00 -3.05
CA VAL A 599 -19.77 25.54 -1.69
C VAL A 599 -19.34 24.42 -0.73
N LEU A 600 -18.26 24.67 0.02
CA LEU A 600 -17.65 23.73 0.98
C LEU A 600 -17.76 24.33 2.38
N LEU A 601 -18.53 23.69 3.27
CA LEU A 601 -18.93 24.33 4.53
C LEU A 601 -18.09 23.94 5.75
N GLY A 602 -17.38 22.81 5.78
CA GLY A 602 -16.82 22.29 7.04
C GLY A 602 -17.93 22.01 8.06
N ASP A 603 -17.70 22.10 9.37
CA ASP A 603 -18.67 21.63 10.37
C ASP A 603 -19.59 22.72 10.94
N GLN A 604 -20.03 23.64 10.09
CA GLN A 604 -20.82 24.81 10.51
C GLN A 604 -22.28 24.45 10.78
N GLU A 605 -22.81 24.90 11.92
CA GLU A 605 -24.19 24.64 12.32
C GLU A 605 -24.85 25.87 12.95
N GLY A 606 -26.18 25.86 13.04
CA GLY A 606 -26.95 26.89 13.72
C GLY A 606 -26.69 28.30 13.20
N TRP A 607 -26.34 29.22 14.11
CA TRP A 607 -26.15 30.63 13.77
C TRP A 607 -25.00 30.87 12.79
N SER A 608 -23.86 30.19 12.94
CA SER A 608 -22.72 30.34 12.04
C SER A 608 -23.07 29.92 10.62
N LEU A 609 -23.86 28.85 10.47
CA LEU A 609 -24.38 28.44 9.17
C LEU A 609 -25.33 29.48 8.56
N ARG A 610 -26.24 30.06 9.35
CA ARG A 610 -27.15 31.14 8.90
C ARG A 610 -26.42 32.45 8.59
N GLU A 611 -25.30 32.74 9.26
CA GLU A 611 -24.45 33.90 8.96
C GLU A 611 -23.71 33.71 7.64
N LEU A 612 -23.09 32.54 7.44
CA LEU A 612 -22.47 32.17 6.16
C LEU A 612 -23.48 32.21 5.02
N ALA A 613 -24.68 31.64 5.22
CA ALA A 613 -25.74 31.66 4.22
C ALA A 613 -26.03 33.09 3.73
N ARG A 614 -26.11 34.07 4.64
CA ARG A 614 -26.36 35.48 4.29
C ARG A 614 -25.25 36.14 3.48
N ARG A 615 -24.00 35.68 3.63
CA ARG A 615 -22.81 36.22 2.95
C ARG A 615 -22.49 35.51 1.63
N LEU A 616 -22.98 34.30 1.45
CA LEU A 616 -22.92 33.59 0.18
C LEU A 616 -23.87 34.24 -0.83
N GLU A 617 -23.40 34.31 -2.08
CA GLU A 617 -24.23 34.81 -3.19
C GLU A 617 -25.44 33.88 -3.36
N PRO A 618 -26.67 34.42 -3.45
CA PRO A 618 -27.86 33.60 -3.66
C PRO A 618 -27.87 32.95 -5.04
N GLY A 619 -28.77 32.00 -5.23
CA GLY A 619 -29.01 31.36 -6.53
C GLY A 619 -28.52 29.93 -6.59
N PRO A 620 -28.97 29.17 -7.61
CA PRO A 620 -28.69 27.76 -7.73
C PRO A 620 -27.18 27.53 -7.84
N ILE A 621 -26.67 26.64 -6.99
CA ILE A 621 -25.30 26.12 -7.07
C ILE A 621 -25.31 24.68 -7.59
N ASP A 622 -24.21 24.21 -8.13
CA ASP A 622 -24.13 22.85 -8.67
C ASP A 622 -23.79 21.83 -7.59
N LEU A 623 -22.89 22.20 -6.66
CA LEU A 623 -22.41 21.30 -5.64
C LEU A 623 -22.40 21.95 -4.25
N LEU A 624 -23.05 21.31 -3.29
CA LEU A 624 -22.98 21.64 -1.87
C LEU A 624 -22.32 20.51 -1.10
N LEU A 625 -21.19 20.76 -0.45
CA LEU A 625 -20.69 19.86 0.58
C LEU A 625 -21.36 20.21 1.90
N LEU A 626 -22.15 19.25 2.40
CA LEU A 626 -22.94 19.40 3.60
C LEU A 626 -22.05 19.61 4.82
N PRO A 627 -22.53 20.39 5.80
CA PRO A 627 -21.79 20.60 7.02
C PRO A 627 -21.87 19.39 7.96
N HIS A 628 -20.87 19.27 8.83
CA HIS A 628 -20.85 18.32 9.95
C HIS A 628 -21.20 16.91 9.49
N HIS A 629 -20.56 16.45 8.41
CA HIS A 629 -20.75 15.10 7.86
C HIS A 629 -22.20 14.78 7.42
N GLY A 630 -23.07 15.79 7.28
CA GLY A 630 -24.50 15.65 7.02
C GLY A 630 -25.37 15.43 8.28
N LEU A 631 -24.80 15.61 9.47
CA LEU A 631 -25.47 15.48 10.77
C LEU A 631 -26.16 16.77 11.21
N ALA A 632 -25.69 17.93 10.77
CA ALA A 632 -26.29 19.22 11.13
C ALA A 632 -27.59 19.49 10.36
N THR A 633 -28.66 19.82 11.09
CA THR A 633 -29.95 20.24 10.51
C THR A 633 -30.34 21.68 10.87
N ASP A 634 -29.76 22.26 11.92
CA ASP A 634 -30.07 23.64 12.32
C ASP A 634 -29.39 24.64 11.36
N GLY A 635 -30.17 25.52 10.75
CA GLY A 635 -29.75 26.47 9.71
C GLY A 635 -29.63 25.88 8.31
N LEU A 636 -29.76 24.56 8.16
CA LEU A 636 -29.69 23.88 6.86
C LEU A 636 -30.87 24.22 5.93
N PRO A 637 -32.15 24.26 6.39
CA PRO A 637 -33.26 24.65 5.52
C PRO A 637 -33.07 26.00 4.84
N GLU A 638 -32.67 27.03 5.61
CA GLU A 638 -32.46 28.39 5.13
C GLU A 638 -31.34 28.47 4.10
N LEU A 639 -30.27 27.70 4.33
CA LEU A 639 -29.17 27.56 3.39
C LEU A 639 -29.61 26.90 2.07
N LEU A 640 -30.36 25.80 2.16
CA LEU A 640 -30.86 25.07 0.98
C LEU A 640 -31.83 25.92 0.16
N ASP A 641 -32.70 26.70 0.81
CA ASP A 641 -33.68 27.55 0.13
C ASP A 641 -33.00 28.72 -0.59
N ARG A 642 -31.89 29.22 -0.03
CA ARG A 642 -31.10 30.31 -0.62
C ARG A 642 -30.20 29.85 -1.77
N LEU A 643 -29.54 28.70 -1.62
CA LEU A 643 -28.53 28.20 -2.57
C LEU A 643 -29.06 27.22 -3.60
N ARG A 644 -30.24 26.60 -3.36
CA ARG A 644 -30.91 25.65 -4.27
C ARG A 644 -29.93 24.69 -5.00
N PRO A 645 -29.13 23.90 -4.25
CA PRO A 645 -28.07 23.11 -4.85
C PRO A 645 -28.62 22.00 -5.73
N ARG A 646 -27.95 21.71 -6.85
CA ARG A 646 -28.29 20.61 -7.75
C ARG A 646 -27.80 19.25 -7.25
N LEU A 647 -26.73 19.23 -6.47
CA LEU A 647 -26.17 18.04 -5.85
C LEU A 647 -25.65 18.39 -4.46
N ALA A 648 -25.96 17.54 -3.48
CA ALA A 648 -25.37 17.58 -2.16
C ALA A 648 -24.42 16.39 -1.95
N TRP A 649 -23.32 16.62 -1.26
CA TRP A 649 -22.38 15.57 -0.87
C TRP A 649 -22.06 15.64 0.62
N ALA A 650 -22.01 14.50 1.30
CA ALA A 650 -21.62 14.40 2.70
C ALA A 650 -20.42 13.46 2.89
N SER A 651 -19.46 13.90 3.69
CA SER A 651 -18.39 13.03 4.16
C SER A 651 -18.87 12.25 5.37
N CYS A 652 -19.10 10.95 5.27
CA CYS A 652 -19.60 10.17 6.40
C CYS A 652 -19.10 8.71 6.42
N GLY A 653 -19.08 8.09 7.61
CA GLY A 653 -18.90 6.66 7.77
C GLY A 653 -20.22 5.90 7.72
N ALA A 654 -20.16 4.57 7.54
CA ALA A 654 -21.34 3.71 7.62
C ALA A 654 -22.06 3.76 8.98
N GLY A 655 -21.34 4.16 10.04
CA GLY A 655 -21.92 4.35 11.37
C GLY A 655 -22.71 5.64 11.56
N ASP A 656 -22.62 6.58 10.61
CA ASP A 656 -23.31 7.88 10.68
C ASP A 656 -24.67 7.83 9.98
N LEU A 657 -24.98 6.73 9.26
CA LEU A 657 -26.23 6.56 8.55
C LEU A 657 -27.38 6.12 9.50
N PRO A 658 -28.62 6.58 9.26
CA PRO A 658 -29.03 7.53 8.22
C PRO A 658 -28.67 8.99 8.56
N LEU A 659 -28.30 9.79 7.56
CA LEU A 659 -27.96 11.21 7.75
C LEU A 659 -29.22 12.06 7.97
N PRO A 660 -29.30 12.85 9.06
CA PRO A 660 -30.40 13.81 9.30
C PRO A 660 -30.68 14.75 8.13
N ALA A 661 -29.63 15.24 7.44
CA ALA A 661 -29.76 16.13 6.29
C ALA A 661 -30.53 15.48 5.11
N ALA A 662 -30.55 14.15 5.00
CA ALA A 662 -31.16 13.45 3.87
C ALA A 662 -32.66 13.77 3.72
N ALA A 663 -33.40 13.90 4.83
CA ALA A 663 -34.82 14.24 4.80
C ALA A 663 -35.07 15.67 4.27
N HIS A 664 -34.18 16.61 4.59
CA HIS A 664 -34.28 18.00 4.12
C HIS A 664 -34.00 18.13 2.62
N LEU A 665 -33.04 17.34 2.12
CA LEU A 665 -32.70 17.26 0.71
C LEU A 665 -33.79 16.58 -0.12
N ALA A 666 -34.31 15.45 0.36
CA ALA A 666 -35.37 14.70 -0.31
C ALA A 666 -36.64 15.55 -0.53
N ARG A 667 -37.05 16.33 0.48
CA ARG A 667 -38.18 17.27 0.36
C ARG A 667 -38.01 18.34 -0.72
N ARG A 668 -36.78 18.61 -1.15
CA ARG A 668 -36.42 19.62 -2.16
C ARG A 668 -35.99 18.99 -3.49
N GLY A 669 -36.06 17.66 -3.63
CA GLY A 669 -35.61 16.96 -4.83
C GLY A 669 -34.09 17.04 -5.07
N ILE A 670 -33.29 17.27 -4.02
CA ILE A 670 -31.84 17.40 -4.14
C ILE A 670 -31.19 16.03 -3.93
N PRO A 671 -30.44 15.48 -4.91
CA PRO A 671 -29.73 14.22 -4.75
C PRO A 671 -28.60 14.34 -3.72
N LEU A 672 -28.43 13.30 -2.90
CA LEU A 672 -27.36 13.17 -1.91
C LEU A 672 -26.40 12.06 -2.31
N ARG A 673 -25.11 12.39 -2.41
CA ARG A 673 -24.01 11.41 -2.50
C ARG A 673 -23.19 11.43 -1.22
N THR A 674 -22.51 10.33 -0.92
CA THR A 674 -21.65 10.23 0.26
C THR A 674 -20.32 9.60 -0.09
N THR A 675 -19.34 9.73 0.79
CA THR A 675 -18.06 8.98 0.76
C THR A 675 -18.21 7.47 0.60
N LEU A 676 -19.34 6.88 1.02
CA LEU A 676 -19.61 5.45 0.87
C LEU A 676 -19.82 5.04 -0.59
N ALA A 677 -20.18 5.98 -1.47
CA ALA A 677 -20.26 5.79 -2.91
C ALA A 677 -18.90 5.95 -3.60
N GLY A 678 -17.84 6.29 -2.87
CA GLY A 678 -16.49 6.52 -3.38
C GLY A 678 -16.10 8.00 -3.41
N GLU A 679 -15.05 8.27 -4.19
CA GLU A 679 -14.52 9.61 -4.44
C GLU A 679 -15.51 10.42 -5.30
N LEU A 680 -15.85 11.65 -4.88
CA LEU A 680 -16.59 12.58 -5.73
C LEU A 680 -15.60 13.30 -6.66
N VAL A 681 -15.93 13.35 -7.95
CA VAL A 681 -15.20 14.12 -8.96
C VAL A 681 -16.13 15.18 -9.52
N TRP A 682 -15.79 16.45 -9.36
CA TRP A 682 -16.57 17.56 -9.90
C TRP A 682 -15.68 18.54 -10.68
N PRO A 683 -16.06 18.97 -11.88
CA PRO A 683 -17.24 18.51 -12.62
C PRO A 683 -17.11 17.04 -13.06
N GLU A 684 -18.24 16.35 -13.16
CA GLU A 684 -18.28 15.00 -13.75
C GLU A 684 -17.86 15.09 -15.22
N GLU A 685 -17.09 14.11 -15.70
CA GLU A 685 -16.84 13.99 -17.13
C GLU A 685 -18.19 13.69 -17.83
N PRO A 686 -18.46 14.36 -18.96
CA PRO A 686 -19.70 14.17 -19.70
C PRO A 686 -19.91 12.75 -20.23
#